data_AF-A0A1I2QGZ9-F1
#
_entry.id   AF-A0A1I2QGZ9-F1
#
_cell.length_a   1.000
_cell.length_b   1.000
_cell.length_c   1.000
_cell.angle_alpha   90.00
_cell.angle_beta   90.00
_cell.angle_gamma   90.00
#
_symmetry.space_group_name_H-M   'P 1'
#
loop_
_entity.id
_entity.type
_entity.pdbx_description
1 polymer ?
#
loop_
_entity_poly.entity_id
_entity_poly.type
_entity_poly.pdbx_seq_one_letter_code
_entity_poly.pdbx_strand_id
1 'polypeptide(L)'
;MKRSFILLCLTLLYSASFAQVDMSYYLPEGYTYNPDIPTPKEVLGYEVGEWHVTHDQLVMYMKAVAEASDRVVFEETGRSYEKRPQTLLTISSPANLGRLDQIKADRKKLRDPNASIDIEAMPVVMFMGYSVHGNEASGANASLLAAYHFAAANEIESELENIVLLLDPAINPDGLNRFASWVNSHKAYNLNGDPNGREYNEAWPRGRTNHYWFDLNRDWLPVQHPESRNRVKVYQSWLPNIHLDFHEMGTNSTFFFQPGEPSRTHPLTPERNFELTEKIGRYHAKALDKIGSLYYNQENYDDFYYGKGSTYPDVQGSIGILFEQASSRGHLQESANGMLSFPFTIRNQFTANLSSYEAAKEMRVELNQFMKDFYTEIKTETDADVNKAYIFGSREDDARSFHLADLILQHDIKVFSLKEDISVNGREFKSENSYIVPADQPQYRLIKAMFETRTEFQDSLFYDISAWTYPMAFNLDYMALNSRILNLASVEEISKDNFSLAPGQVIGEAGAYQYAMEWTDYYSPKAAYKLLEEGFRVRVANAPFSTPEGKEFGRGTILIDKGETGHSDQAFFQKLEEIARQSTVDIHAISTGYTSGINMGSTFISVLDKPEVALLVDGGVDSYEAGEIWHLLDQRYELPVTLLPMDRVSSSVIDRYNFILMPDGRYNELGKSGAEAIKTWVSRGNTLVAKGGALRWLAQSEIADIKFRSVDNDEKGLQKPYEIFRDATGAKVTGGAIFNATLDLTHPIGYGYADSTIHTFRNDNLFVEPSTNPYANPLVYTNEPLASGYLHPSNLPGIQNGSVIQVAGVGGGRVVAFADNMNFRAFWFGTNKLYMNAIFFGQVINGGTTR
;
A
#
# COMPACT_ATOMS: atom_id res chain seq x y z
N MET A 1 -43.14 -40.91 -31.24
CA MET A 1 -41.70 -40.87 -31.65
C MET A 1 -41.16 -39.45 -31.81
N LYS A 2 -41.82 -38.49 -32.49
CA LYS A 2 -41.28 -37.11 -32.66
C LYS A 2 -41.15 -36.28 -31.36
N ARG A 3 -42.04 -36.46 -30.35
CA ARG A 3 -41.95 -35.73 -29.07
C ARG A 3 -40.84 -36.23 -28.13
N SER A 4 -40.52 -37.53 -28.17
CA SER A 4 -39.45 -38.12 -27.36
C SER A 4 -38.06 -37.78 -27.89
N PHE A 5 -37.92 -37.55 -29.20
CA PHE A 5 -36.65 -37.13 -29.81
C PHE A 5 -36.30 -35.67 -29.49
N ILE A 6 -37.30 -34.79 -29.41
CA ILE A 6 -37.10 -33.38 -29.01
C ILE A 6 -36.70 -33.27 -27.53
N LEU A 7 -37.27 -34.12 -26.65
CA LEU A 7 -36.88 -34.16 -25.23
C LEU A 7 -35.47 -34.72 -25.02
N LEU A 8 -35.04 -35.67 -25.87
CA LEU A 8 -33.67 -36.22 -25.85
C LEU A 8 -32.64 -35.21 -26.38
N CYS A 9 -32.97 -34.43 -27.42
CA CYS A 9 -32.11 -33.35 -27.89
C CYS A 9 -32.01 -32.19 -26.88
N LEU A 10 -33.10 -31.85 -26.17
CA LEU A 10 -33.09 -30.84 -25.11
C LEU A 10 -32.30 -31.28 -23.87
N THR A 11 -32.27 -32.58 -23.54
CA THR A 11 -31.47 -33.11 -22.41
C THR A 11 -29.99 -33.31 -22.77
N LEU A 12 -29.68 -33.64 -24.04
CA LEU A 12 -28.31 -33.63 -24.55
C LEU A 12 -27.73 -32.21 -24.66
N LEU A 13 -28.54 -31.20 -24.97
CA LEU A 13 -28.12 -29.79 -24.95
C LEU A 13 -27.81 -29.26 -23.55
N TYR A 14 -28.49 -29.76 -22.50
CA TYR A 14 -28.16 -29.39 -21.11
C TYR A 14 -26.91 -30.08 -20.56
N SER A 15 -26.54 -31.23 -21.12
CA SER A 15 -25.38 -32.01 -20.67
C SER A 15 -24.04 -31.56 -21.29
N ALA A 16 -24.09 -30.71 -22.33
CA ALA A 16 -22.92 -30.23 -23.06
C ALA A 16 -22.41 -28.84 -22.58
N SER A 17 -23.15 -28.15 -21.70
CA SER A 17 -22.88 -26.74 -21.37
C SER A 17 -21.65 -26.48 -20.46
N PHE A 18 -20.92 -27.52 -20.05
CA PHE A 18 -19.71 -27.38 -19.20
C PHE A 18 -18.53 -28.24 -19.69
N ALA A 19 -18.52 -28.62 -20.97
CA ALA A 19 -17.35 -29.26 -21.57
C ALA A 19 -16.18 -28.25 -21.66
N GLN A 20 -14.95 -28.78 -21.62
CA GLN A 20 -13.75 -27.99 -21.86
C GLN A 20 -13.86 -27.28 -23.22
N VAL A 21 -13.61 -25.97 -23.24
CA VAL A 21 -13.61 -25.16 -24.47
C VAL A 21 -12.21 -25.10 -25.06
N ASP A 22 -12.13 -24.93 -26.38
CA ASP A 22 -10.89 -24.67 -27.10
C ASP A 22 -10.73 -23.17 -27.42
N MET A 23 -9.62 -22.80 -28.06
CA MET A 23 -9.30 -21.42 -28.43
C MET A 23 -10.39 -20.72 -29.25
N SER A 24 -11.20 -21.43 -30.04
CA SER A 24 -12.25 -20.82 -30.88
C SER A 24 -13.39 -20.19 -30.06
N TYR A 25 -13.55 -20.58 -28.80
CA TYR A 25 -14.51 -19.95 -27.88
C TYR A 25 -14.11 -18.51 -27.50
N TYR A 26 -12.81 -18.22 -27.53
CA TYR A 26 -12.23 -16.95 -27.09
C TYR A 26 -11.87 -16.03 -28.25
N LEU A 27 -11.25 -16.60 -29.29
CA LEU A 27 -10.66 -15.83 -30.37
C LEU A 27 -11.74 -15.17 -31.26
N PRO A 28 -11.53 -13.91 -31.69
CA PRO A 28 -12.49 -13.22 -32.53
C PRO A 28 -12.63 -13.89 -33.90
N GLU A 29 -13.87 -13.92 -34.41
CA GLU A 29 -14.17 -14.38 -35.76
C GLU A 29 -13.50 -13.49 -36.83
N GLY A 30 -13.13 -14.09 -37.96
CA GLY A 30 -12.56 -13.36 -39.11
C GLY A 30 -11.05 -13.15 -39.04
N TYR A 31 -10.37 -13.68 -38.02
CA TYR A 31 -8.93 -13.62 -37.87
C TYR A 31 -8.26 -14.93 -38.30
N THR A 32 -7.07 -14.81 -38.89
CA THR A 32 -6.17 -15.91 -39.20
C THR A 32 -4.89 -15.75 -38.37
N TYR A 33 -4.32 -16.88 -37.94
CA TYR A 33 -3.18 -16.88 -37.02
C TYR A 33 -1.97 -17.55 -37.67
N ASN A 34 -0.80 -16.98 -37.47
CA ASN A 34 0.47 -17.58 -37.86
C ASN A 34 0.68 -18.90 -37.10
N PRO A 35 0.74 -20.05 -37.80
CA PRO A 35 0.88 -21.37 -37.16
C PRO A 35 2.25 -21.61 -36.51
N ASP A 36 3.25 -20.76 -36.79
CA ASP A 36 4.58 -20.87 -36.18
C ASP A 36 4.61 -20.32 -34.74
N ILE A 37 3.59 -19.54 -34.34
CA ILE A 37 3.46 -19.03 -32.98
C ILE A 37 2.75 -20.08 -32.11
N PRO A 38 3.37 -20.57 -31.03
CA PRO A 38 2.79 -21.63 -30.23
C PRO A 38 1.55 -21.15 -29.48
N THR A 39 0.52 -21.98 -29.47
CA THR A 39 -0.69 -21.77 -28.66
C THR A 39 -0.43 -22.05 -27.17
N PRO A 40 -1.27 -21.56 -26.24
CA PRO A 40 -1.15 -21.89 -24.83
C PRO A 40 -1.15 -23.40 -24.57
N LYS A 41 -2.00 -24.15 -25.29
CA LYS A 41 -2.10 -25.62 -25.14
C LYS A 41 -0.82 -26.35 -25.52
N GLU A 42 -0.14 -25.92 -26.57
CA GLU A 42 1.10 -26.57 -27.03
C GLU A 42 2.25 -26.42 -26.02
N VAL A 43 2.25 -25.33 -25.25
CA VAL A 43 3.27 -25.07 -24.21
C VAL A 43 2.86 -25.63 -22.85
N LEU A 44 1.60 -25.40 -22.45
CA LEU A 44 1.09 -25.73 -21.10
C LEU A 44 0.59 -27.17 -21.00
N GLY A 45 0.20 -27.78 -22.12
CA GLY A 45 -0.35 -29.14 -22.19
C GLY A 45 -1.85 -29.26 -21.88
N TYR A 46 -2.55 -28.15 -21.68
CA TYR A 46 -3.99 -28.09 -21.38
C TYR A 46 -4.64 -26.84 -21.99
N GLU A 47 -5.96 -26.85 -22.13
CA GLU A 47 -6.70 -25.73 -22.74
C GLU A 47 -6.82 -24.53 -21.78
N VAL A 48 -6.90 -23.31 -22.32
CA VAL A 48 -7.12 -22.11 -21.47
C VAL A 48 -8.42 -22.26 -20.68
N GLY A 49 -8.36 -21.95 -19.38
CA GLY A 49 -9.49 -22.12 -18.45
C GLY A 49 -9.71 -23.56 -17.95
N GLU A 50 -8.94 -24.55 -18.43
CA GLU A 50 -8.96 -25.91 -17.87
C GLU A 50 -8.34 -25.95 -16.48
N TRP A 51 -7.24 -25.23 -16.29
CA TRP A 51 -6.53 -25.04 -15.03
C TRP A 51 -6.17 -23.56 -14.85
N HIS A 52 -6.08 -23.10 -13.60
CA HIS A 52 -5.52 -21.78 -13.32
C HIS A 52 -4.03 -21.81 -13.60
N VAL A 53 -3.53 -20.94 -14.48
CA VAL A 53 -2.10 -20.87 -14.75
C VAL A 53 -1.32 -20.46 -13.49
N THR A 54 -0.28 -21.23 -13.15
CA THR A 54 0.69 -20.82 -12.12
C THR A 54 1.64 -19.77 -12.68
N HIS A 55 2.29 -18.98 -11.82
CA HIS A 55 3.12 -17.88 -12.30
C HIS A 55 4.31 -18.37 -13.15
N ASP A 56 4.91 -19.50 -12.82
CA ASP A 56 6.00 -20.09 -13.60
C ASP A 56 5.54 -20.55 -14.99
N GLN A 57 4.36 -21.18 -15.08
CA GLN A 57 3.73 -21.54 -16.36
C GLN A 57 3.38 -20.31 -17.20
N LEU A 58 2.88 -19.26 -16.56
CA LEU A 58 2.57 -17.99 -17.20
C LEU A 58 3.83 -17.40 -17.85
N VAL A 59 4.91 -17.25 -17.09
CA VAL A 59 6.19 -16.74 -17.60
C VAL A 59 6.79 -17.66 -18.66
N MET A 60 6.67 -18.98 -18.51
CA MET A 60 7.12 -19.95 -19.52
C MET A 60 6.43 -19.71 -20.87
N TYR A 61 5.11 -19.52 -20.85
CA TYR A 61 4.35 -19.26 -22.07
C TYR A 61 4.68 -17.90 -22.69
N MET A 62 4.79 -16.86 -21.85
CA MET A 62 5.15 -15.51 -22.30
C MET A 62 6.51 -15.48 -23.03
N LYS A 63 7.49 -16.26 -22.55
CA LYS A 63 8.79 -16.44 -23.25
C LYS A 63 8.65 -17.21 -24.56
N ALA A 64 7.88 -18.30 -24.57
CA ALA A 64 7.69 -19.10 -25.78
C ALA A 64 7.06 -18.28 -26.93
N VAL A 65 6.08 -17.43 -26.62
CA VAL A 65 5.48 -16.52 -27.61
C VAL A 65 6.49 -15.48 -28.09
N ALA A 66 7.27 -14.89 -27.18
CA ALA A 66 8.28 -13.89 -27.52
C ALA A 66 9.44 -14.46 -28.36
N GLU A 67 9.83 -15.71 -28.13
CA GLU A 67 10.87 -16.38 -28.92
C GLU A 67 10.40 -16.74 -30.34
N ALA A 68 9.09 -16.97 -30.52
CA ALA A 68 8.52 -17.36 -31.82
C ALA A 68 8.07 -16.18 -32.68
N SER A 69 7.73 -15.02 -32.09
CA SER A 69 7.17 -13.86 -32.80
C SER A 69 8.17 -12.72 -32.91
N ASP A 70 8.36 -12.19 -34.13
CA ASP A 70 9.15 -10.96 -34.37
C ASP A 70 8.44 -9.67 -33.95
N ARG A 71 7.19 -9.78 -33.46
CA ARG A 71 6.35 -8.68 -32.96
C ARG A 71 6.40 -8.53 -31.44
N VAL A 72 7.16 -9.37 -30.72
CA VAL A 72 7.12 -9.42 -29.26
C VAL A 72 8.52 -9.33 -28.68
N VAL A 73 8.74 -8.39 -27.75
CA VAL A 73 9.94 -8.30 -26.92
C VAL A 73 9.58 -8.62 -25.48
N PHE A 74 10.24 -9.63 -24.90
CA PHE A 74 10.13 -10.00 -23.49
C PHE A 74 11.19 -9.27 -22.65
N GLU A 75 10.78 -8.67 -21.53
CA GLU A 75 11.65 -8.04 -20.54
C GLU A 75 11.29 -8.53 -19.13
N GLU A 76 12.30 -8.82 -18.30
CA GLU A 76 12.13 -8.91 -16.84
C GLU A 76 12.33 -7.51 -16.25
N THR A 77 11.24 -6.91 -15.74
CA THR A 77 11.24 -5.51 -15.26
C THR A 77 11.68 -5.40 -13.80
N GLY A 78 11.68 -6.52 -13.07
CA GLY A 78 12.16 -6.63 -11.70
C GLY A 78 11.71 -7.92 -11.04
N ARG A 79 11.74 -7.96 -9.70
CA ARG A 79 11.36 -9.15 -8.92
C ARG A 79 10.56 -8.80 -7.68
N SER A 80 9.64 -9.69 -7.32
CA SER A 80 8.87 -9.64 -6.08
C SER A 80 9.70 -9.97 -4.84
N TYR A 81 9.09 -9.86 -3.65
CA TYR A 81 9.69 -10.31 -2.40
C TYR A 81 10.09 -11.79 -2.42
N GLU A 82 9.25 -12.67 -2.99
CA GLU A 82 9.55 -14.11 -3.15
C GLU A 82 10.46 -14.41 -4.36
N LYS A 83 11.08 -13.37 -4.94
CA LYS A 83 12.03 -13.45 -6.07
C LYS A 83 11.43 -13.97 -7.38
N ARG A 84 10.09 -13.92 -7.52
CA ARG A 84 9.44 -14.20 -8.81
C ARG A 84 9.68 -13.05 -9.78
N PRO A 85 9.99 -13.33 -11.06
CA PRO A 85 10.20 -12.28 -12.05
C PRO A 85 8.88 -11.55 -12.34
N GLN A 86 8.90 -10.23 -12.34
CA GLN A 86 7.87 -9.42 -12.97
C GLN A 86 8.27 -9.19 -14.43
N THR A 87 7.33 -9.39 -15.34
CA THR A 87 7.63 -9.48 -16.77
C THR A 87 6.78 -8.51 -17.57
N LEU A 88 7.34 -8.02 -18.67
CA LEU A 88 6.65 -7.18 -19.62
C LEU A 88 6.85 -7.72 -21.03
N LEU A 89 5.76 -7.87 -21.77
CA LEU A 89 5.79 -8.04 -23.22
C LEU A 89 5.53 -6.69 -23.88
N THR A 90 6.47 -6.23 -24.70
CA THR A 90 6.24 -5.10 -25.61
C THR A 90 5.86 -5.66 -26.97
N ILE A 91 4.64 -5.41 -27.42
CA ILE A 91 4.08 -5.94 -28.67
C ILE A 91 3.80 -4.79 -29.65
N SER A 92 4.41 -4.84 -30.84
CA SER A 92 4.24 -3.83 -31.90
C SER A 92 4.80 -4.36 -33.23
N SER A 93 4.77 -3.55 -34.29
CA SER A 93 5.43 -3.92 -35.55
C SER A 93 6.95 -4.07 -35.37
N PRO A 94 7.63 -4.95 -36.13
CA PRO A 94 9.09 -5.09 -36.04
C PRO A 94 9.85 -3.76 -36.25
N ALA A 95 9.30 -2.88 -37.09
CA ALA A 95 9.83 -1.54 -37.32
C ALA A 95 9.76 -0.65 -36.07
N ASN A 96 8.68 -0.74 -35.29
CA ASN A 96 8.54 -0.03 -34.01
C ASN A 96 9.47 -0.62 -32.94
N LEU A 97 9.57 -1.95 -32.86
CA LEU A 97 10.45 -2.63 -31.91
C LEU A 97 11.94 -2.29 -32.14
N GLY A 98 12.35 -2.08 -33.39
CA GLY A 98 13.69 -1.60 -33.73
C GLY A 98 13.99 -0.16 -33.32
N ARG A 99 12.98 0.61 -32.85
CA ARG A 99 13.11 2.04 -32.51
C ARG A 99 12.43 2.42 -31.19
N LEU A 100 12.28 1.49 -30.24
CA LEU A 100 11.58 1.74 -28.98
C LEU A 100 12.16 2.91 -28.18
N ASP A 101 13.48 3.06 -28.15
CA ASP A 101 14.13 4.19 -27.45
C ASP A 101 13.75 5.54 -28.07
N GLN A 102 13.64 5.59 -29.40
CA GLN A 102 13.17 6.79 -30.10
C GLN A 102 11.69 7.06 -29.80
N ILE A 103 10.84 6.03 -29.79
CA ILE A 103 9.42 6.16 -29.42
C ILE A 103 9.30 6.70 -27.99
N LYS A 104 10.02 6.14 -27.01
CA LYS A 104 10.04 6.63 -25.63
C LYS A 104 10.53 8.08 -25.54
N ALA A 105 11.58 8.44 -26.28
CA ALA A 105 12.10 9.80 -26.32
C ALA A 105 11.10 10.79 -26.93
N ASP A 106 10.39 10.42 -28.00
CA ASP A 106 9.35 11.24 -28.60
C ASP A 106 8.14 11.40 -27.69
N ARG A 107 7.74 10.34 -26.98
CA ARG A 107 6.66 10.42 -25.99
C ARG A 107 6.99 11.30 -24.81
N LYS A 108 8.24 11.29 -24.31
CA LYS A 108 8.67 12.21 -23.26
C LYS A 108 8.48 13.68 -23.64
N LYS A 109 8.54 14.01 -24.93
CA LYS A 109 8.27 15.39 -25.40
C LYS A 109 6.82 15.81 -25.17
N LEU A 110 5.85 14.89 -25.04
CA LEU A 110 4.45 15.24 -24.74
C LEU A 110 4.32 16.02 -23.42
N ARG A 111 5.26 15.79 -22.49
CA ARG A 111 5.36 16.50 -21.20
C ARG A 111 5.96 17.90 -21.29
N ASP A 112 6.58 18.25 -22.40
CA ASP A 112 7.11 19.60 -22.65
C ASP A 112 6.06 20.42 -23.42
N PRO A 113 5.46 21.46 -22.82
CA PRO A 113 4.47 22.30 -23.49
C PRO A 113 5.03 22.97 -24.76
N ASN A 114 6.33 23.22 -24.84
CA ASN A 114 6.96 23.91 -25.97
C ASN A 114 7.48 22.97 -27.06
N ALA A 115 7.50 21.65 -26.83
CA ALA A 115 8.01 20.72 -27.81
C ALA A 115 7.08 20.62 -29.05
N SER A 116 7.69 20.69 -30.22
CA SER A 116 7.04 20.40 -31.50
C SER A 116 7.06 18.89 -31.77
N ILE A 117 5.88 18.31 -31.94
CA ILE A 117 5.66 16.86 -32.06
C ILE A 117 4.66 16.63 -33.18
N ASP A 118 4.93 15.62 -34.01
CA ASP A 118 3.96 15.13 -34.99
C ASP A 118 3.03 14.10 -34.32
N ILE A 119 1.90 14.59 -33.80
CA ILE A 119 0.87 13.76 -33.15
C ILE A 119 0.26 12.77 -34.15
N GLU A 120 0.16 13.14 -35.43
CA GLU A 120 -0.41 12.31 -36.47
C GLU A 120 0.47 11.11 -36.81
N ALA A 121 1.79 11.19 -36.63
CA ALA A 121 2.71 10.07 -36.81
C ALA A 121 3.01 9.28 -35.53
N MET A 122 2.59 9.77 -34.36
CA MET A 122 2.93 9.16 -33.08
C MET A 122 2.06 7.91 -32.79
N PRO A 123 2.67 6.77 -32.42
CA PRO A 123 1.89 5.61 -32.00
C PRO A 123 1.20 5.86 -30.66
N VAL A 124 0.00 5.31 -30.48
CA VAL A 124 -0.65 5.22 -29.15
C VAL A 124 0.01 4.11 -28.34
N VAL A 125 0.16 4.31 -27.03
CA VAL A 125 0.67 3.30 -26.11
C VAL A 125 -0.44 2.85 -25.18
N MET A 126 -0.73 1.55 -25.15
CA MET A 126 -1.72 0.95 -24.25
C MET A 126 -1.02 -0.03 -23.30
N PHE A 127 -1.18 0.19 -22.00
CA PHE A 127 -0.69 -0.70 -20.95
C PHE A 127 -1.82 -1.63 -20.51
N MET A 128 -1.57 -2.93 -20.51
CA MET A 128 -2.50 -4.01 -20.15
C MET A 128 -1.97 -4.70 -18.89
N GLY A 129 -2.48 -4.27 -17.74
CA GLY A 129 -2.06 -4.74 -16.43
C GLY A 129 -3.03 -5.78 -15.85
N TYR A 130 -2.55 -7.00 -15.64
CA TYR A 130 -3.40 -8.10 -15.21
C TYR A 130 -3.16 -8.52 -13.75
N SER A 131 -4.26 -8.78 -13.03
CA SER A 131 -4.25 -9.47 -11.73
C SER A 131 -3.27 -8.88 -10.71
N VAL A 132 -3.38 -7.57 -10.44
CA VAL A 132 -2.72 -6.93 -9.28
C VAL A 132 -3.22 -7.50 -7.95
N HIS A 133 -4.44 -8.04 -7.95
CA HIS A 133 -4.89 -8.98 -6.93
C HIS A 133 -4.70 -10.42 -7.43
N GLY A 134 -3.90 -11.20 -6.72
CA GLY A 134 -3.49 -12.52 -7.21
C GLY A 134 -4.62 -13.56 -7.27
N ASN A 135 -5.70 -13.37 -6.50
CA ASN A 135 -6.88 -14.25 -6.52
C ASN A 135 -8.00 -13.78 -7.46
N GLU A 136 -7.69 -12.83 -8.35
CA GLU A 136 -8.56 -12.35 -9.43
C GLU A 136 -8.00 -12.86 -10.77
N ALA A 137 -7.92 -14.19 -10.89
CA ALA A 137 -7.02 -14.87 -11.83
C ALA A 137 -7.49 -14.92 -13.28
N SER A 138 -8.75 -14.63 -13.60
CA SER A 138 -9.23 -14.60 -14.99
C SER A 138 -8.50 -13.55 -15.82
N GLY A 139 -8.03 -12.46 -15.19
CA GLY A 139 -7.15 -11.47 -15.82
C GLY A 139 -5.85 -12.12 -16.33
N ALA A 140 -5.05 -12.70 -15.42
CA ALA A 140 -3.80 -13.37 -15.78
C ALA A 140 -3.99 -14.49 -16.83
N ASN A 141 -5.11 -15.22 -16.78
CA ASN A 141 -5.39 -16.27 -17.76
C ASN A 141 -5.86 -15.70 -19.12
N ALA A 142 -6.55 -14.56 -19.14
CA ALA A 142 -6.85 -13.82 -20.36
C ALA A 142 -5.59 -13.24 -21.02
N SER A 143 -4.55 -12.94 -20.25
CA SER A 143 -3.27 -12.48 -20.80
C SER A 143 -2.60 -13.51 -21.72
N LEU A 144 -2.83 -14.83 -21.52
CA LEU A 144 -2.37 -15.89 -22.41
C LEU A 144 -2.96 -15.73 -23.82
N LEU A 145 -4.26 -15.42 -23.88
CA LEU A 145 -5.00 -15.21 -25.11
C LEU A 145 -4.58 -13.90 -25.78
N ALA A 146 -4.39 -12.83 -25.00
CA ALA A 146 -3.92 -11.55 -25.50
C ALA A 146 -2.51 -11.64 -26.10
N ALA A 147 -1.57 -12.28 -25.40
CA ALA A 147 -0.22 -12.51 -25.91
C ALA A 147 -0.25 -13.29 -27.23
N TYR A 148 -1.02 -14.39 -27.30
CA TYR A 148 -1.19 -15.16 -28.53
C TYR A 148 -1.79 -14.31 -29.67
N HIS A 149 -2.91 -13.65 -29.41
CA HIS A 149 -3.65 -12.91 -30.42
C HIS A 149 -2.78 -11.81 -31.04
N PHE A 150 -2.14 -10.98 -30.22
CA PHE A 150 -1.32 -9.89 -30.72
C PHE A 150 0.01 -10.33 -31.35
N ALA A 151 0.52 -11.52 -30.99
CA ALA A 151 1.72 -12.08 -31.59
C ALA A 151 1.45 -12.80 -32.92
N ALA A 152 0.26 -13.40 -33.09
CA ALA A 152 0.00 -14.35 -34.17
C ALA A 152 -1.07 -13.90 -35.18
N ALA A 153 -1.98 -12.99 -34.84
CA ALA A 153 -3.04 -12.58 -35.76
C ALA A 153 -2.47 -11.80 -36.97
N ASN A 154 -2.89 -12.16 -38.18
CA ASN A 154 -2.38 -11.53 -39.40
C ASN A 154 -3.07 -10.19 -39.69
N GLU A 155 -4.34 -10.06 -39.34
CA GLU A 155 -5.19 -8.92 -39.71
C GLU A 155 -4.82 -7.62 -38.98
N ILE A 156 -4.09 -7.72 -37.85
CA ILE A 156 -3.65 -6.56 -37.06
C ILE A 156 -2.25 -6.05 -37.45
N GLU A 157 -1.55 -6.71 -38.39
CA GLU A 157 -0.12 -6.45 -38.65
C GLU A 157 0.16 -4.97 -38.99
N SER A 158 -0.62 -4.40 -39.91
CA SER A 158 -0.50 -2.99 -40.29
C SER A 158 -0.98 -2.04 -39.18
N GLU A 159 -1.86 -2.49 -38.31
CA GLU A 159 -2.39 -1.67 -37.21
C GLU A 159 -1.31 -1.48 -36.12
N LEU A 160 -0.49 -2.51 -35.88
CA LEU A 160 0.64 -2.47 -34.94
C LEU A 160 1.76 -1.49 -35.35
N GLU A 161 1.75 -0.94 -36.57
CA GLU A 161 2.64 0.17 -36.93
C GLU A 161 2.31 1.46 -36.16
N ASN A 162 1.07 1.60 -35.70
CA ASN A 162 0.55 2.81 -35.06
C ASN A 162 0.24 2.61 -33.56
N ILE A 163 0.57 1.44 -33.01
CA ILE A 163 0.24 1.06 -31.63
C ILE A 163 1.43 0.33 -31.00
N VAL A 164 1.74 0.65 -29.75
CA VAL A 164 2.62 -0.17 -28.90
C VAL A 164 1.81 -0.67 -27.71
N LEU A 165 1.77 -1.99 -27.55
CA LEU A 165 1.09 -2.67 -26.46
C LEU A 165 2.10 -3.09 -25.40
N LEU A 166 1.81 -2.78 -24.14
CA LEU A 166 2.62 -3.15 -22.99
C LEU A 166 1.81 -4.14 -22.15
N LEU A 167 2.19 -5.41 -22.16
CA LEU A 167 1.45 -6.49 -21.49
C LEU A 167 2.21 -6.93 -20.24
N ASP A 168 1.67 -6.63 -19.05
CA ASP A 168 2.14 -7.17 -17.78
C ASP A 168 1.16 -8.27 -17.32
N PRO A 169 1.51 -9.55 -17.49
CA PRO A 169 0.57 -10.66 -17.37
C PRO A 169 0.19 -10.97 -15.91
N ALA A 170 0.95 -10.47 -14.93
CA ALA A 170 0.70 -10.70 -13.50
C ALA A 170 1.41 -9.65 -12.65
N ILE A 171 0.71 -8.56 -12.33
CA ILE A 171 1.26 -7.49 -11.50
C ILE A 171 1.65 -8.00 -10.10
N ASN A 172 0.89 -8.96 -9.55
CA ASN A 172 1.16 -9.61 -8.27
C ASN A 172 1.54 -11.09 -8.46
N PRO A 173 2.82 -11.39 -8.78
CA PRO A 173 3.24 -12.76 -9.07
C PRO A 173 3.15 -13.68 -7.84
N ASP A 174 3.34 -13.14 -6.63
CA ASP A 174 3.32 -13.92 -5.39
C ASP A 174 1.90 -14.34 -5.00
N GLY A 175 0.96 -13.39 -5.05
CA GLY A 175 -0.45 -13.65 -4.83
C GLY A 175 -1.05 -14.61 -5.87
N LEU A 176 -0.73 -14.40 -7.16
CA LEU A 176 -1.21 -15.25 -8.25
C LEU A 176 -0.79 -16.70 -8.04
N ASN A 177 0.49 -16.91 -7.72
CA ASN A 177 1.02 -18.25 -7.50
C ASN A 177 0.39 -18.93 -6.27
N ARG A 178 0.19 -18.17 -5.17
CA ARG A 178 -0.49 -18.66 -3.96
C ARG A 178 -1.90 -19.14 -4.27
N PHE A 179 -2.66 -18.33 -5.01
CA PHE A 179 -4.04 -18.64 -5.39
C PHE A 179 -4.14 -19.83 -6.35
N ALA A 180 -3.39 -19.80 -7.46
CA ALA A 180 -3.42 -20.87 -8.45
C ALA A 180 -3.06 -22.23 -7.83
N SER A 181 -2.07 -22.25 -6.91
CA SER A 181 -1.71 -23.46 -6.16
C SER A 181 -2.87 -23.97 -5.30
N TRP A 182 -3.57 -23.08 -4.59
CA TRP A 182 -4.73 -23.45 -3.78
C TRP A 182 -5.85 -24.03 -4.64
N VAL A 183 -6.31 -23.28 -5.64
CA VAL A 183 -7.48 -23.66 -6.45
C VAL A 183 -7.21 -24.95 -7.23
N ASN A 184 -6.04 -25.08 -7.86
CA ASN A 184 -5.71 -26.28 -8.63
C ASN A 184 -5.58 -27.53 -7.73
N SER A 185 -5.02 -27.40 -6.52
CA SER A 185 -4.90 -28.54 -5.60
C SER A 185 -6.25 -29.03 -5.05
N HIS A 186 -7.29 -28.21 -5.15
CA HIS A 186 -8.65 -28.53 -4.68
C HIS A 186 -9.65 -28.75 -5.82
N LYS A 187 -9.22 -28.64 -7.08
CA LYS A 187 -10.05 -28.88 -8.26
C LYS A 187 -10.46 -30.35 -8.35
N ALA A 188 -11.75 -30.59 -8.61
CA ALA A 188 -12.26 -31.92 -8.97
C ALA A 188 -12.24 -32.13 -10.50
N TYR A 189 -12.05 -33.38 -10.95
CA TYR A 189 -12.22 -33.72 -12.38
C TYR A 189 -13.69 -33.62 -12.82
N ASN A 190 -14.62 -33.91 -11.91
CA ASN A 190 -16.03 -33.61 -12.08
C ASN A 190 -16.32 -32.30 -11.36
N LEU A 191 -16.43 -31.21 -12.11
CA LEU A 191 -16.60 -29.88 -11.54
C LEU A 191 -17.87 -29.80 -10.69
N ASN A 192 -17.77 -29.15 -9.53
CA ASN A 192 -18.86 -28.94 -8.60
C ASN A 192 -19.06 -27.44 -8.38
N GLY A 193 -20.26 -26.96 -8.72
CA GLY A 193 -20.67 -25.56 -8.61
C GLY A 193 -20.92 -25.06 -7.19
N ASP A 194 -21.06 -25.95 -6.20
CA ASP A 194 -21.47 -25.56 -4.84
C ASP A 194 -20.47 -24.56 -4.21
N PRO A 195 -20.90 -23.32 -3.88
CA PRO A 195 -20.02 -22.27 -3.37
C PRO A 195 -19.41 -22.60 -2.00
N ASN A 196 -19.90 -23.63 -1.30
CA ASN A 196 -19.31 -24.13 -0.06
C ASN A 196 -18.12 -25.06 -0.29
N GLY A 197 -17.75 -25.31 -1.55
CA GLY A 197 -16.59 -26.12 -1.92
C GLY A 197 -15.27 -25.55 -1.40
N ARG A 198 -14.33 -26.45 -1.05
CA ARG A 198 -13.00 -26.07 -0.55
C ARG A 198 -12.18 -25.27 -1.58
N GLU A 199 -12.46 -25.47 -2.86
CA GLU A 199 -11.87 -24.71 -3.97
C GLU A 199 -12.08 -23.20 -3.83
N TYR A 200 -13.24 -22.75 -3.33
CA TYR A 200 -13.63 -21.34 -3.27
C TYR A 200 -13.29 -20.64 -1.95
N ASN A 201 -12.77 -21.38 -0.97
CA ASN A 201 -12.45 -20.87 0.36
C ASN A 201 -10.95 -20.98 0.67
N GLU A 202 -10.17 -20.03 0.15
CA GLU A 202 -8.72 -19.91 0.36
C GLU A 202 -8.35 -19.93 1.85
N ALA A 203 -7.24 -20.60 2.18
CA ALA A 203 -6.64 -20.46 3.50
C ALA A 203 -6.24 -19.00 3.79
N TRP A 204 -6.19 -18.65 5.07
CA TRP A 204 -5.55 -17.41 5.51
C TRP A 204 -4.02 -17.56 5.39
N PRO A 205 -3.28 -16.56 4.89
CA PRO A 205 -3.75 -15.36 4.20
C PRO A 205 -4.16 -15.69 2.76
N ARG A 206 -5.17 -14.99 2.25
CA ARG A 206 -5.68 -15.20 0.88
C ARG A 206 -4.66 -14.78 -0.19
N GLY A 207 -4.85 -15.21 -1.44
CA GLY A 207 -4.00 -14.88 -2.58
C GLY A 207 -4.17 -13.47 -3.16
N ARG A 208 -5.04 -12.64 -2.59
CA ARG A 208 -5.27 -11.26 -3.06
C ARG A 208 -4.00 -10.41 -3.02
N THR A 209 -3.22 -10.54 -1.97
CA THR A 209 -2.16 -9.61 -1.60
C THR A 209 -0.77 -10.12 -1.97
N ASN A 210 0.27 -9.28 -1.84
CA ASN A 210 1.66 -9.69 -2.07
C ASN A 210 2.20 -10.57 -0.92
N HIS A 211 3.53 -10.71 -0.84
CA HIS A 211 4.20 -11.48 0.20
C HIS A 211 3.86 -11.00 1.63
N TYR A 212 3.99 -9.70 1.89
CA TYR A 212 3.68 -9.08 3.19
C TYR A 212 2.20 -8.73 3.37
N TRP A 213 1.33 -9.28 2.54
CA TRP A 213 -0.12 -9.11 2.59
C TRP A 213 -0.65 -7.69 2.35
N PHE A 214 0.06 -6.91 1.55
CA PHE A 214 -0.40 -5.59 1.08
C PHE A 214 -1.25 -5.70 -0.19
N ASP A 215 -2.22 -4.78 -0.29
CA ASP A 215 -2.96 -4.51 -1.52
C ASP A 215 -2.09 -3.66 -2.45
N LEU A 216 -1.57 -4.27 -3.52
CA LEU A 216 -0.73 -3.58 -4.50
C LEU A 216 -1.50 -2.57 -5.37
N ASN A 217 -2.85 -2.64 -5.38
CA ASN A 217 -3.70 -1.61 -6.00
C ASN A 217 -4.07 -0.48 -5.04
N ARG A 218 -3.30 -0.32 -3.95
CA ARG A 218 -3.23 0.88 -3.11
C ARG A 218 -1.82 1.47 -3.02
N ASP A 219 -0.85 0.84 -3.70
CA ASP A 219 0.57 1.16 -3.63
C ASP A 219 1.10 1.86 -4.90
N TRP A 220 0.23 2.40 -5.76
CA TRP A 220 0.66 3.13 -6.97
C TRP A 220 1.30 4.48 -6.66
N LEU A 221 0.73 5.22 -5.69
CA LEU A 221 1.26 6.50 -5.24
C LEU A 221 2.26 6.34 -4.08
N PRO A 222 2.04 5.43 -3.11
CA PRO A 222 3.03 5.21 -2.06
C PRO A 222 4.32 4.51 -2.51
N VAL A 223 4.24 3.61 -3.49
CA VAL A 223 5.39 2.90 -4.10
C VAL A 223 6.34 2.24 -3.08
N GLN A 224 5.78 1.67 -2.02
CA GLN A 224 6.54 1.09 -0.91
C GLN A 224 7.05 -0.32 -1.20
N HIS A 225 6.41 -1.05 -2.12
CA HIS A 225 6.79 -2.42 -2.44
C HIS A 225 7.60 -2.50 -3.76
N PRO A 226 8.54 -3.47 -3.88
CA PRO A 226 9.32 -3.66 -5.10
C PRO A 226 8.43 -3.88 -6.31
N GLU A 227 7.30 -4.58 -6.16
CA GLU A 227 6.37 -4.82 -7.25
C GLU A 227 5.84 -3.51 -7.86
N SER A 228 5.49 -2.55 -7.00
CA SER A 228 5.01 -1.23 -7.39
C SER A 228 6.12 -0.34 -7.92
N ARG A 229 7.33 -0.38 -7.31
CA ARG A 229 8.50 0.40 -7.81
C ARG A 229 8.86 0.00 -9.24
N ASN A 230 8.84 -1.29 -9.52
CA ASN A 230 9.09 -1.82 -10.87
C ASN A 230 7.99 -1.35 -11.84
N ARG A 231 6.71 -1.46 -11.46
CA ARG A 231 5.56 -1.02 -12.27
C ARG A 231 5.58 0.48 -12.58
N VAL A 232 5.80 1.32 -11.57
CA VAL A 232 5.84 2.79 -11.74
C VAL A 232 7.03 3.19 -12.61
N LYS A 233 8.19 2.54 -12.48
CA LYS A 233 9.34 2.78 -13.38
C LYS A 233 8.98 2.52 -14.84
N VAL A 234 8.30 1.41 -15.14
CA VAL A 234 7.83 1.10 -16.50
C VAL A 234 6.83 2.17 -16.97
N TYR A 235 5.83 2.49 -16.14
CA TYR A 235 4.82 3.50 -16.44
C TYR A 235 5.46 4.85 -16.80
N GLN A 236 6.38 5.36 -15.97
CA GLN A 236 7.07 6.64 -16.20
C GLN A 236 7.98 6.63 -17.44
N SER A 237 8.52 5.46 -17.81
CA SER A 237 9.36 5.33 -19.01
C SER A 237 8.57 5.38 -20.32
N TRP A 238 7.31 4.92 -20.29
CA TRP A 238 6.46 4.77 -21.47
C TRP A 238 5.37 5.83 -21.58
N LEU A 239 4.89 6.36 -20.46
CA LEU A 239 3.78 7.31 -20.35
C LEU A 239 2.57 6.82 -21.15
N PRO A 240 1.93 5.69 -20.83
CA PRO A 240 0.88 5.12 -21.67
C PRO A 240 -0.30 6.09 -21.82
N ASN A 241 -1.01 6.05 -22.95
CA ASN A 241 -2.24 6.82 -23.14
C ASN A 241 -3.42 6.17 -22.42
N ILE A 242 -3.46 4.84 -22.40
CA ILE A 242 -4.49 4.03 -21.74
C ILE A 242 -3.79 3.02 -20.83
N HIS A 243 -4.29 2.88 -19.60
CA HIS A 243 -3.89 1.84 -18.65
C HIS A 243 -5.10 1.00 -18.27
N LEU A 244 -5.08 -0.28 -18.64
CA LEU A 244 -6.12 -1.25 -18.32
C LEU A 244 -5.73 -1.98 -17.02
N ASP A 245 -6.63 -1.94 -16.04
CA ASP A 245 -6.49 -2.55 -14.72
C ASP A 245 -7.51 -3.69 -14.58
N PHE A 246 -7.08 -4.92 -14.88
CA PHE A 246 -7.97 -6.09 -14.92
C PHE A 246 -8.15 -6.73 -13.55
N HIS A 247 -9.38 -6.68 -13.05
CA HIS A 247 -9.82 -7.12 -11.73
C HIS A 247 -11.00 -8.09 -11.75
N GLU A 248 -11.30 -8.67 -10.59
CA GLU A 248 -12.53 -9.40 -10.32
C GLU A 248 -13.22 -8.97 -9.03
N MET A 249 -14.55 -9.08 -9.04
CA MET A 249 -15.43 -8.81 -7.90
C MET A 249 -16.21 -10.06 -7.48
N GLY A 250 -17.16 -9.91 -6.54
CA GLY A 250 -17.94 -11.04 -6.01
C GLY A 250 -18.63 -11.88 -7.11
N THR A 251 -18.74 -13.19 -6.86
CA THR A 251 -19.30 -14.18 -7.80
C THR A 251 -20.72 -13.85 -8.27
N ASN A 252 -21.52 -13.20 -7.42
CA ASN A 252 -22.90 -12.85 -7.75
C ASN A 252 -23.05 -11.53 -8.53
N SER A 253 -21.94 -10.87 -8.85
CA SER A 253 -21.94 -9.67 -9.69
C SER A 253 -22.05 -10.03 -11.18
N THR A 254 -21.88 -9.02 -12.05
CA THR A 254 -21.80 -9.19 -13.52
C THR A 254 -20.42 -8.74 -14.04
N PHE A 255 -20.33 -7.75 -14.94
CA PHE A 255 -19.07 -7.16 -15.39
C PHE A 255 -19.14 -5.64 -15.24
N PHE A 256 -18.11 -5.00 -14.71
CA PHE A 256 -18.02 -3.54 -14.66
C PHE A 256 -16.82 -3.04 -15.44
N PHE A 257 -16.99 -1.87 -16.05
CA PHE A 257 -15.91 -1.10 -16.65
C PHE A 257 -16.10 0.39 -16.36
N GLN A 258 -14.99 1.13 -16.21
CA GLN A 258 -15.02 2.58 -16.02
C GLN A 258 -15.71 3.32 -17.19
N PRO A 259 -16.31 4.51 -16.97
CA PRO A 259 -16.14 5.38 -15.81
C PRO A 259 -16.87 4.91 -14.54
N GLY A 260 -16.36 5.29 -13.37
CA GLY A 260 -17.01 5.10 -12.07
C GLY A 260 -18.14 6.11 -11.83
N GLU A 261 -18.59 6.23 -10.58
CA GLU A 261 -19.63 7.18 -10.16
C GLU A 261 -19.20 8.63 -10.47
N PRO A 262 -19.91 9.38 -11.34
CA PRO A 262 -19.47 10.69 -11.82
C PRO A 262 -19.24 11.75 -10.73
N SER A 263 -19.94 11.68 -9.59
CA SER A 263 -19.78 12.63 -8.48
C SER A 263 -18.56 12.35 -7.59
N ARG A 264 -17.92 11.17 -7.72
CA ARG A 264 -16.88 10.69 -6.81
C ARG A 264 -15.51 10.69 -7.48
N THR A 265 -15.17 11.84 -8.03
CA THR A 265 -13.94 12.05 -8.79
C THR A 265 -13.05 13.05 -8.08
N HIS A 266 -11.74 12.91 -8.25
CA HIS A 266 -10.81 13.89 -7.68
C HIS A 266 -10.75 15.15 -8.56
N PRO A 267 -10.86 16.37 -7.99
CA PRO A 267 -10.89 17.61 -8.78
C PRO A 267 -9.61 17.96 -9.56
N LEU A 268 -8.52 17.23 -9.34
CA LEU A 268 -7.28 17.36 -10.13
C LEU A 268 -7.34 16.54 -11.43
N THR A 269 -8.32 15.64 -11.57
CA THR A 269 -8.59 14.94 -12.84
C THR A 269 -9.45 15.85 -13.73
N PRO A 270 -9.01 16.19 -14.95
CA PRO A 270 -9.77 17.11 -15.81
C PRO A 270 -11.01 16.44 -16.38
N GLU A 271 -12.07 17.22 -16.62
CA GLU A 271 -13.36 16.76 -17.17
C GLU A 271 -13.18 15.98 -18.49
N ARG A 272 -12.25 16.44 -19.35
CA ARG A 272 -11.92 15.79 -20.62
C ARG A 272 -11.45 14.34 -20.45
N ASN A 273 -10.82 13.99 -19.33
CA ASN A 273 -10.44 12.60 -19.04
C ASN A 273 -11.71 11.73 -18.97
N PHE A 274 -12.69 12.13 -18.16
CA PHE A 274 -13.96 11.40 -18.01
C PHE A 274 -14.75 11.26 -19.31
N GLU A 275 -14.78 12.31 -20.14
CA GLU A 275 -15.41 12.24 -21.47
C GLU A 275 -14.78 11.17 -22.37
N LEU A 276 -13.45 11.07 -22.34
CA LEU A 276 -12.72 10.07 -23.12
C LEU A 276 -12.91 8.66 -22.54
N THR A 277 -12.92 8.51 -21.21
CA THR A 277 -13.23 7.26 -20.54
C THR A 277 -14.63 6.76 -20.89
N GLU A 278 -15.64 7.65 -20.89
CA GLU A 278 -17.00 7.31 -21.32
C GLU A 278 -17.03 6.90 -22.80
N LYS A 279 -16.25 7.59 -23.65
CA LYS A 279 -16.13 7.24 -25.07
C LYS A 279 -15.53 5.86 -25.27
N ILE A 280 -14.48 5.51 -24.53
CA ILE A 280 -13.88 4.16 -24.55
C ILE A 280 -14.88 3.12 -24.02
N GLY A 281 -15.63 3.44 -22.96
CA GLY A 281 -16.67 2.58 -22.39
C GLY A 281 -17.73 2.12 -23.40
N ARG A 282 -18.03 2.94 -24.43
CA ARG A 282 -18.95 2.53 -25.52
C ARG A 282 -18.40 1.40 -26.40
N TYR A 283 -17.08 1.27 -26.52
CA TYR A 283 -16.46 0.12 -27.20
C TYR A 283 -16.62 -1.15 -26.37
N HIS A 284 -16.43 -1.06 -25.05
CA HIS A 284 -16.65 -2.19 -24.13
C HIS A 284 -18.09 -2.66 -24.15
N ALA A 285 -19.06 -1.74 -24.05
CA ALA A 285 -20.48 -2.02 -24.15
C ALA A 285 -20.81 -2.80 -25.44
N LYS A 286 -20.39 -2.27 -26.60
CA LYS A 286 -20.60 -2.92 -27.91
C LYS A 286 -20.00 -4.32 -27.99
N ALA A 287 -18.82 -4.53 -27.41
CA ALA A 287 -18.13 -5.83 -27.44
C ALA A 287 -18.81 -6.85 -26.52
N LEU A 288 -19.22 -6.44 -25.32
CA LEU A 288 -19.92 -7.29 -24.36
C LEU A 288 -21.35 -7.61 -24.82
N ASP A 289 -22.05 -6.65 -25.44
CA ASP A 289 -23.36 -6.86 -26.10
C ASP A 289 -23.27 -7.98 -27.14
N LYS A 290 -22.20 -7.99 -27.96
CA LYS A 290 -21.99 -8.99 -29.02
C LYS A 290 -21.91 -10.42 -28.47
N ILE A 291 -21.35 -10.60 -27.28
CA ILE A 291 -21.19 -11.93 -26.64
C ILE A 291 -22.27 -12.24 -25.60
N GLY A 292 -23.21 -11.32 -25.38
CA GLY A 292 -24.33 -11.47 -24.45
C GLY A 292 -23.95 -11.39 -22.98
N SER A 293 -22.81 -10.78 -22.63
CA SER A 293 -22.38 -10.64 -21.24
C SER A 293 -23.06 -9.44 -20.58
N LEU A 294 -23.60 -9.64 -19.37
CA LEU A 294 -24.20 -8.58 -18.57
C LEU A 294 -23.11 -7.64 -18.05
N TYR A 295 -23.36 -6.33 -18.09
CA TYR A 295 -22.44 -5.33 -17.56
C TYR A 295 -23.16 -4.13 -16.97
N TYR A 296 -22.41 -3.29 -16.27
CA TYR A 296 -22.81 -1.97 -15.79
C TYR A 296 -21.58 -1.03 -15.74
N ASN A 297 -21.81 0.28 -15.74
CA ASN A 297 -20.80 1.32 -15.58
C ASN A 297 -21.44 2.55 -14.88
N GLN A 298 -20.65 3.58 -14.56
CA GLN A 298 -21.09 4.82 -13.90
C GLN A 298 -21.66 4.65 -12.48
N GLU A 299 -21.34 3.55 -11.82
CA GLU A 299 -21.88 3.21 -10.50
C GLU A 299 -20.78 2.61 -9.59
N ASN A 300 -21.04 2.63 -8.28
CA ASN A 300 -20.33 1.93 -7.19
C ASN A 300 -18.88 2.36 -6.91
N TYR A 301 -18.00 2.36 -7.91
CA TYR A 301 -16.57 2.65 -7.76
C TYR A 301 -16.31 4.16 -7.88
N ASP A 302 -15.39 4.67 -7.07
CA ASP A 302 -14.93 6.07 -7.16
C ASP A 302 -13.61 6.21 -7.90
N ASP A 303 -13.32 7.42 -8.36
CA ASP A 303 -12.07 7.85 -8.97
C ASP A 303 -11.42 8.97 -8.14
N PHE A 304 -11.46 8.83 -6.81
CA PHE A 304 -10.97 9.84 -5.88
C PHE A 304 -9.51 9.65 -5.46
N TYR A 305 -9.15 8.49 -4.89
CA TYR A 305 -7.78 8.25 -4.42
C TYR A 305 -6.84 7.84 -5.57
N TYR A 306 -5.70 8.52 -5.71
CA TYR A 306 -4.68 8.25 -6.74
C TYR A 306 -3.72 7.07 -6.44
N GLY A 307 -3.99 6.24 -5.43
CA GLY A 307 -3.19 5.04 -5.16
C GLY A 307 -3.58 3.80 -5.96
N LYS A 308 -4.51 3.92 -6.93
CA LYS A 308 -5.07 2.82 -7.74
C LYS A 308 -4.60 2.92 -9.20
N GLY A 309 -4.54 1.78 -9.89
CA GLY A 309 -4.19 1.70 -11.32
C GLY A 309 -5.22 2.36 -12.22
N SER A 310 -6.46 2.48 -11.74
CA SER A 310 -7.55 3.14 -12.42
C SER A 310 -7.60 4.66 -12.27
N THR A 311 -6.78 5.26 -11.39
CA THR A 311 -6.80 6.71 -11.09
C THR A 311 -5.43 7.37 -11.12
N TYR A 312 -4.35 6.67 -10.73
CA TYR A 312 -2.98 7.15 -10.85
C TYR A 312 -2.61 7.62 -12.27
N PRO A 313 -3.12 6.98 -13.36
CA PRO A 313 -2.89 7.48 -14.71
C PRO A 313 -3.61 8.81 -15.01
N ASP A 314 -4.78 9.03 -14.42
CA ASP A 314 -5.66 10.15 -14.76
C ASP A 314 -5.08 11.51 -14.37
N VAL A 315 -4.34 11.55 -13.27
CA VAL A 315 -3.61 12.75 -12.81
C VAL A 315 -2.31 13.00 -13.58
N GLN A 316 -2.05 12.22 -14.64
CA GLN A 316 -0.85 12.30 -15.47
C GLN A 316 -1.16 12.30 -16.97
N GLY A 317 -2.38 12.66 -17.38
CA GLY A 317 -2.73 12.79 -18.80
C GLY A 317 -2.89 11.45 -19.54
N SER A 318 -3.02 10.36 -18.79
CA SER A 318 -3.40 9.03 -19.27
C SER A 318 -4.84 8.73 -18.84
N ILE A 319 -5.47 7.72 -19.43
CA ILE A 319 -6.78 7.21 -19.03
C ILE A 319 -6.60 5.87 -18.32
N GLY A 320 -6.96 5.80 -17.05
CA GLY A 320 -7.13 4.53 -16.33
C GLY A 320 -8.46 3.87 -16.69
N ILE A 321 -8.49 2.54 -16.79
CA ILE A 321 -9.72 1.75 -16.99
C ILE A 321 -9.71 0.56 -16.05
N LEU A 322 -10.53 0.62 -15.00
CA LEU A 322 -10.85 -0.52 -14.14
C LEU A 322 -11.82 -1.47 -14.85
N PHE A 323 -11.52 -2.76 -14.86
CA PHE A 323 -12.44 -3.84 -15.23
C PHE A 323 -12.70 -4.76 -14.06
N GLU A 324 -13.96 -4.98 -13.70
CA GLU A 324 -14.33 -5.85 -12.58
C GLU A 324 -15.22 -7.00 -13.09
N GLN A 325 -14.65 -8.19 -13.23
CA GLN A 325 -15.37 -9.40 -13.66
C GLN A 325 -15.94 -10.15 -12.45
N ALA A 326 -17.18 -10.64 -12.50
CA ALA A 326 -17.67 -11.58 -11.50
C ALA A 326 -16.72 -12.78 -11.37
N SER A 327 -16.22 -13.03 -10.17
CA SER A 327 -15.22 -14.06 -9.94
C SER A 327 -15.84 -15.45 -9.96
N SER A 328 -15.33 -16.35 -10.81
CA SER A 328 -15.62 -17.77 -10.67
C SER A 328 -14.98 -18.36 -9.41
N ARG A 329 -13.97 -17.69 -8.82
CA ARG A 329 -13.06 -18.10 -7.73
C ARG A 329 -12.30 -19.40 -7.95
N GLY A 330 -12.84 -20.32 -8.74
CA GLY A 330 -12.24 -21.54 -9.19
C GLY A 330 -12.67 -21.83 -10.62
N HIS A 331 -13.05 -23.06 -10.93
CA HIS A 331 -13.33 -23.52 -12.28
C HIS A 331 -14.80 -23.43 -12.70
N LEU A 332 -15.74 -23.61 -11.76
CA LEU A 332 -17.18 -23.52 -12.01
C LEU A 332 -17.94 -23.27 -10.71
N GLN A 333 -18.65 -22.16 -10.57
CA GLN A 333 -19.40 -21.86 -9.33
C GLN A 333 -20.85 -21.45 -9.62
N GLU A 334 -21.78 -21.84 -8.75
CA GLU A 334 -23.14 -21.33 -8.75
C GLU A 334 -23.14 -19.83 -8.41
N SER A 335 -23.91 -19.04 -9.17
CA SER A 335 -24.11 -17.62 -8.92
C SER A 335 -25.60 -17.26 -9.01
N ALA A 336 -25.96 -16.06 -8.56
CA ALA A 336 -27.28 -15.48 -8.74
C ALA A 336 -27.71 -15.39 -10.23
N ASN A 337 -26.75 -15.39 -11.16
CA ASN A 337 -26.97 -15.29 -12.61
C ASN A 337 -26.85 -16.64 -13.33
N GLY A 338 -26.80 -17.75 -12.58
CA GLY A 338 -26.58 -19.10 -13.11
C GLY A 338 -25.15 -19.61 -12.87
N MET A 339 -24.79 -20.70 -13.52
CA MET A 339 -23.46 -21.28 -13.40
C MET A 339 -22.40 -20.38 -14.06
N LEU A 340 -21.39 -19.98 -13.28
CA LEU A 340 -20.29 -19.13 -13.69
C LEU A 340 -19.03 -19.97 -13.88
N SER A 341 -18.62 -20.19 -15.12
CA SER A 341 -17.43 -20.97 -15.45
C SER A 341 -16.18 -20.09 -15.60
N PHE A 342 -15.01 -20.66 -15.31
CA PHE A 342 -13.74 -19.96 -15.48
C PHE A 342 -13.46 -19.57 -16.94
N PRO A 343 -13.76 -20.42 -17.95
CA PRO A 343 -13.73 -19.98 -19.34
C PRO A 343 -14.57 -18.72 -19.64
N PHE A 344 -15.76 -18.59 -19.05
CA PHE A 344 -16.60 -17.42 -19.27
C PHE A 344 -15.97 -16.14 -18.71
N THR A 345 -15.40 -16.20 -17.50
CA THR A 345 -14.75 -15.03 -16.88
C THR A 345 -13.52 -14.60 -17.68
N ILE A 346 -12.71 -15.55 -18.14
CA ILE A 346 -11.56 -15.29 -19.04
C ILE A 346 -12.02 -14.63 -20.35
N ARG A 347 -13.11 -15.13 -20.96
CA ARG A 347 -13.61 -14.60 -22.25
C ARG A 347 -14.02 -13.13 -22.13
N ASN A 348 -14.68 -12.75 -21.04
CA ASN A 348 -15.10 -11.37 -20.83
C ASN A 348 -13.89 -10.43 -20.67
N GLN A 349 -12.88 -10.82 -19.89
CA GLN A 349 -11.64 -10.04 -19.74
C GLN A 349 -10.91 -9.88 -21.08
N PHE A 350 -10.79 -10.96 -21.86
CA PHE A 350 -10.18 -10.90 -23.18
C PHE A 350 -11.00 -10.03 -24.15
N THR A 351 -12.33 -10.09 -24.09
CA THR A 351 -13.22 -9.25 -24.89
C THR A 351 -13.05 -7.77 -24.56
N ALA A 352 -12.97 -7.43 -23.26
CA ALA A 352 -12.69 -6.07 -22.80
C ALA A 352 -11.32 -5.58 -23.30
N ASN A 353 -10.30 -6.44 -23.27
CA ASN A 353 -9.00 -6.13 -23.84
C ASN A 353 -9.06 -5.78 -25.34
N LEU A 354 -9.69 -6.64 -26.15
CA LEU A 354 -9.84 -6.40 -27.59
C LEU A 354 -10.62 -5.11 -27.88
N SER A 355 -11.67 -4.82 -27.11
CA SER A 355 -12.41 -3.56 -27.29
C SER A 355 -11.61 -2.32 -26.89
N SER A 356 -10.70 -2.44 -25.92
CA SER A 356 -9.75 -1.38 -25.57
C SER A 356 -8.76 -1.13 -26.70
N TYR A 357 -8.29 -2.20 -27.35
CA TYR A 357 -7.44 -2.12 -28.54
C TYR A 357 -8.14 -1.41 -29.70
N GLU A 358 -9.41 -1.75 -29.98
CA GLU A 358 -10.21 -1.06 -30.99
C GLU A 358 -10.37 0.44 -30.68
N ALA A 359 -10.63 0.79 -29.42
CA ALA A 359 -10.70 2.19 -28.99
C ALA A 359 -9.35 2.91 -29.17
N ALA A 360 -8.24 2.29 -28.75
CA ALA A 360 -6.90 2.85 -28.90
C ALA A 360 -6.55 3.12 -30.37
N LYS A 361 -6.89 2.18 -31.26
CA LYS A 361 -6.70 2.28 -32.71
C LYS A 361 -7.47 3.47 -33.30
N GLU A 362 -8.77 3.54 -33.05
CA GLU A 362 -9.64 4.57 -33.63
C GLU A 362 -9.38 5.96 -33.02
N MET A 363 -8.96 6.02 -31.75
CA MET A 363 -8.77 7.27 -31.01
C MET A 363 -7.30 7.69 -30.90
N ARG A 364 -6.36 7.04 -31.61
CA ARG A 364 -4.90 7.27 -31.49
C ARG A 364 -4.49 8.74 -31.44
N VAL A 365 -4.95 9.52 -32.42
CA VAL A 365 -4.61 10.95 -32.53
C VAL A 365 -5.23 11.75 -31.38
N GLU A 366 -6.50 11.50 -31.06
CA GLU A 366 -7.23 12.17 -29.97
C GLU A 366 -6.58 11.91 -28.61
N LEU A 367 -6.13 10.67 -28.35
CA LEU A 367 -5.48 10.27 -27.10
C LEU A 367 -4.08 10.87 -26.94
N ASN A 368 -3.29 10.93 -28.01
CA ASN A 368 -1.98 11.61 -27.98
C ASN A 368 -2.15 13.13 -27.87
N GLN A 369 -3.16 13.69 -28.53
CA GLN A 369 -3.48 15.12 -28.41
C GLN A 369 -3.93 15.47 -26.99
N PHE A 370 -4.81 14.68 -26.38
CA PHE A 370 -5.24 14.85 -24.99
C PHE A 370 -4.05 14.90 -24.02
N MET A 371 -3.11 13.97 -24.14
CA MET A 371 -1.93 13.96 -23.28
C MET A 371 -1.07 15.22 -23.48
N LYS A 372 -0.89 15.69 -24.73
CA LYS A 372 -0.17 16.94 -25.01
C LYS A 372 -0.89 18.16 -24.43
N ASP A 373 -2.22 18.21 -24.56
CA ASP A 373 -3.06 19.30 -24.06
C ASP A 373 -3.01 19.34 -22.53
N PHE A 374 -3.11 18.18 -21.87
CA PHE A 374 -3.00 18.03 -20.42
C PHE A 374 -1.73 18.70 -19.86
N TYR A 375 -0.56 18.42 -20.43
CA TYR A 375 0.70 19.03 -19.98
C TYR A 375 0.85 20.49 -20.41
N THR A 376 0.15 20.92 -21.47
CA THR A 376 0.09 22.32 -21.88
C THR A 376 -0.75 23.15 -20.90
N GLU A 377 -1.89 22.63 -20.45
CA GLU A 377 -2.76 23.24 -19.45
C GLU A 377 -2.07 23.37 -18.09
N ILE A 378 -1.31 22.33 -17.68
CA ILE A 378 -0.51 22.36 -16.45
C ILE A 378 0.40 23.59 -16.38
N LYS A 379 0.95 24.04 -17.51
CA LYS A 379 1.81 25.23 -17.49
C LYS A 379 1.03 26.48 -17.05
N THR A 380 -0.21 26.62 -17.52
CA THR A 380 -1.09 27.72 -17.13
C THR A 380 -1.46 27.63 -15.64
N GLU A 381 -1.79 26.43 -15.15
CA GLU A 381 -2.11 26.21 -13.73
C GLU A 381 -0.93 26.54 -12.82
N THR A 382 0.26 26.07 -13.19
CA THR A 382 1.49 26.30 -12.43
C THR A 382 1.85 27.78 -12.42
N ASP A 383 1.69 28.50 -13.54
CA ASP A 383 1.97 29.93 -13.61
C ASP A 383 1.00 30.73 -12.72
N ALA A 384 -0.25 30.30 -12.59
CA ALA A 384 -1.26 30.92 -11.75
C ALA A 384 -1.14 30.56 -10.24
N ASP A 385 -0.63 29.39 -9.87
CA ASP A 385 -0.51 28.99 -8.47
C ASP A 385 0.50 29.88 -7.72
N VAL A 386 0.11 30.39 -6.55
CA VAL A 386 1.01 31.17 -5.68
C VAL A 386 2.07 30.29 -5.01
N ASN A 387 1.79 29.00 -4.88
CA ASN A 387 2.67 27.99 -4.32
C ASN A 387 3.55 27.41 -5.43
N LYS A 388 4.77 27.92 -5.57
CA LYS A 388 5.73 27.54 -6.62
C LYS A 388 6.59 26.33 -6.28
N ALA A 389 6.69 25.98 -5.01
CA ALA A 389 7.39 24.78 -4.55
C ALA A 389 6.88 24.35 -3.18
N TYR A 390 7.25 23.15 -2.76
CA TYR A 390 7.05 22.65 -1.41
C TYR A 390 8.40 22.33 -0.80
N ILE A 391 8.64 22.80 0.43
CA ILE A 391 9.79 22.39 1.23
C ILE A 391 9.31 21.47 2.34
N PHE A 392 10.08 20.42 2.63
CA PHE A 392 9.86 19.57 3.79
C PHE A 392 11.18 19.11 4.40
N GLY A 393 11.17 18.77 5.68
CA GLY A 393 12.34 18.31 6.41
C GLY A 393 11.99 17.90 7.84
N SER A 394 12.98 17.40 8.56
CA SER A 394 12.89 17.04 9.96
C SER A 394 13.99 17.77 10.72
N ARG A 395 13.74 18.18 11.97
CA ARG A 395 14.78 18.84 12.77
C ARG A 395 15.76 17.84 13.39
N GLU A 396 15.32 16.60 13.58
CA GLU A 396 15.96 15.60 14.43
C GLU A 396 15.99 14.18 13.83
N ASP A 397 15.53 13.98 12.59
CA ASP A 397 15.44 12.64 11.99
C ASP A 397 15.53 12.67 10.46
N ASP A 398 16.68 12.26 9.94
CA ASP A 398 16.99 12.34 8.52
C ASP A 398 16.20 11.31 7.68
N ALA A 399 15.91 10.15 8.27
CA ALA A 399 15.37 9.02 7.54
C ALA A 399 13.95 9.28 7.01
N ARG A 400 13.07 9.92 7.79
CA ARG A 400 11.70 10.22 7.34
C ARG A 400 11.71 11.20 6.16
N SER A 401 12.55 12.21 6.19
CA SER A 401 12.70 13.16 5.08
C SER A 401 13.30 12.48 3.85
N PHE A 402 14.30 11.61 4.04
CA PHE A 402 14.87 10.78 2.98
C PHE A 402 13.81 9.90 2.30
N HIS A 403 12.98 9.18 3.07
CA HIS A 403 11.98 8.27 2.50
C HIS A 403 10.88 9.00 1.74
N LEU A 404 10.47 10.20 2.17
CA LEU A 404 9.53 11.00 1.39
C LEU A 404 10.16 11.49 0.07
N ALA A 405 11.43 11.92 0.11
CA ALA A 405 12.15 12.31 -1.10
C ALA A 405 12.35 11.12 -2.07
N ASP A 406 12.70 9.93 -1.58
CA ASP A 406 12.84 8.72 -2.41
C ASP A 406 11.51 8.33 -3.06
N LEU A 407 10.41 8.39 -2.32
CA LEU A 407 9.06 8.16 -2.82
C LEU A 407 8.75 9.12 -3.98
N ILE A 408 8.95 10.42 -3.78
CA ILE A 408 8.68 11.44 -4.81
C ILE A 408 9.54 11.21 -6.06
N LEU A 409 10.81 10.85 -5.90
CA LEU A 409 11.72 10.51 -7.00
C LEU A 409 11.26 9.28 -7.81
N GLN A 410 10.45 8.37 -7.24
CA GLN A 410 9.90 7.24 -8.01
C GLN A 410 8.94 7.68 -9.12
N HIS A 411 8.32 8.85 -8.99
CA HIS A 411 7.33 9.37 -9.94
C HIS A 411 7.92 10.30 -11.01
N ASP A 412 9.24 10.25 -11.22
CA ASP A 412 9.97 11.11 -12.16
C ASP A 412 9.80 12.61 -11.84
N ILE A 413 9.57 12.93 -10.56
CA ILE A 413 9.52 14.28 -10.03
C ILE A 413 10.92 14.67 -9.58
N LYS A 414 11.38 15.86 -9.95
CA LYS A 414 12.65 16.40 -9.46
C LYS A 414 12.52 16.87 -8.02
N VAL A 415 13.52 16.51 -7.23
CA VAL A 415 13.68 16.90 -5.83
C VAL A 415 15.06 17.54 -5.67
N PHE A 416 15.15 18.55 -4.82
CA PHE A 416 16.37 19.31 -4.60
C PHE A 416 16.74 19.31 -3.12
N SER A 417 18.01 19.12 -2.79
CA SER A 417 18.53 19.34 -1.44
C SER A 417 18.91 20.80 -1.24
N LEU A 418 18.92 21.23 0.02
CA LEU A 418 19.42 22.55 0.42
C LEU A 418 20.96 22.54 0.55
N LYS A 419 21.63 23.61 0.12
CA LYS A 419 23.09 23.78 0.31
C LYS A 419 23.47 24.48 1.61
N GLU A 420 22.50 25.14 2.23
CA GLU A 420 22.66 25.86 3.49
C GLU A 420 21.33 25.82 4.25
N ASP A 421 21.41 26.00 5.57
CA ASP A 421 20.22 26.06 6.41
C ASP A 421 19.41 27.32 6.10
N ILE A 422 18.09 27.19 6.06
CA ILE A 422 17.20 28.32 5.80
C ILE A 422 16.09 28.39 6.86
N SER A 423 15.58 29.59 7.10
CA SER A 423 14.38 29.81 7.91
C SER A 423 13.29 30.45 7.07
N VAL A 424 12.13 29.81 7.02
CA VAL A 424 10.96 30.27 6.27
C VAL A 424 9.81 30.46 7.24
N ASN A 425 9.31 31.71 7.36
CA ASN A 425 8.24 32.09 8.27
C ASN A 425 8.42 31.57 9.72
N GLY A 426 9.66 31.57 10.22
CA GLY A 426 9.98 31.14 11.59
C GLY A 426 10.19 29.62 11.76
N ARG A 427 10.07 28.83 10.69
CA ARG A 427 10.39 27.40 10.67
C ARG A 427 11.77 27.19 10.05
N GLU A 428 12.62 26.42 10.72
CA GLU A 428 13.98 26.10 10.28
C GLU A 428 13.99 24.84 9.43
N PHE A 429 14.78 24.86 8.36
CA PHE A 429 15.03 23.73 7.47
C PHE A 429 16.55 23.59 7.30
N LYS A 430 17.08 22.44 7.65
CA LYS A 430 18.52 22.18 7.60
C LYS A 430 18.95 21.64 6.25
N SER A 431 20.15 22.00 5.85
CA SER A 431 20.80 21.54 4.61
C SER A 431 20.95 20.02 4.52
N GLU A 432 21.19 19.38 5.66
CA GLU A 432 21.47 17.93 5.75
C GLU A 432 20.27 17.05 5.39
N ASN A 433 19.04 17.50 5.64
CA ASN A 433 17.86 16.61 5.61
C ASN A 433 16.56 17.28 5.15
N SER A 434 16.64 18.48 4.57
CA SER A 434 15.48 19.17 4.01
C SER A 434 15.54 19.22 2.49
N TYR A 435 14.36 19.10 1.88
CA TYR A 435 14.19 18.92 0.45
C TYR A 435 13.16 19.89 -0.10
N ILE A 436 13.38 20.37 -1.32
CA ILE A 436 12.48 21.22 -2.08
C ILE A 436 11.98 20.47 -3.31
N VAL A 437 10.67 20.52 -3.53
CA VAL A 437 9.99 19.99 -4.70
C VAL A 437 9.35 21.16 -5.46
N PRO A 438 9.97 21.63 -6.56
CA PRO A 438 9.37 22.66 -7.41
C PRO A 438 8.06 22.18 -8.02
N ALA A 439 7.05 23.04 -8.04
CA ALA A 439 5.76 22.73 -8.63
C ALA A 439 5.77 22.88 -10.17
N ASP A 440 6.67 23.71 -10.74
CA ASP A 440 6.83 23.93 -12.20
C ASP A 440 7.52 22.76 -12.88
N GLN A 441 6.82 21.63 -12.90
CA GLN A 441 7.20 20.38 -13.52
C GLN A 441 5.98 19.75 -14.20
N PRO A 442 6.17 18.85 -15.18
CA PRO A 442 5.03 18.19 -15.83
C PRO A 442 4.10 17.44 -14.86
N GLN A 443 4.60 16.99 -13.71
CA GLN A 443 3.82 16.32 -12.68
C GLN A 443 3.14 17.24 -11.67
N TYR A 444 2.97 18.54 -11.98
CA TYR A 444 2.35 19.53 -11.10
C TYR A 444 1.14 18.99 -10.32
N ARG A 445 0.15 18.40 -10.99
CA ARG A 445 -1.07 17.89 -10.33
C ARG A 445 -0.80 16.71 -9.38
N LEU A 446 0.13 15.83 -9.72
CA LEU A 446 0.57 14.76 -8.83
C LEU A 446 1.29 15.32 -7.58
N ILE A 447 2.14 16.34 -7.77
CA ILE A 447 2.78 17.06 -6.65
C ILE A 447 1.71 17.71 -5.77
N LYS A 448 0.72 18.39 -6.36
CA LYS A 448 -0.41 18.95 -5.59
C LYS A 448 -1.12 17.88 -4.77
N ALA A 449 -1.44 16.73 -5.37
CA ALA A 449 -2.10 15.63 -4.68
C ALA A 449 -1.31 15.09 -3.47
N MET A 450 0.03 15.12 -3.51
CA MET A 450 0.88 14.67 -2.41
C MET A 450 0.92 15.64 -1.22
N PHE A 451 0.73 16.94 -1.47
CA PHE A 451 0.90 18.01 -0.49
C PHE A 451 -0.40 18.72 -0.09
N GLU A 452 -1.51 18.51 -0.80
CA GLU A 452 -2.77 19.19 -0.51
C GLU A 452 -3.40 18.73 0.80
N THR A 453 -4.22 19.62 1.36
CA THR A 453 -5.12 19.35 2.46
C THR A 453 -6.53 19.66 1.97
N ARG A 454 -7.47 18.75 2.20
CA ARG A 454 -8.85 18.87 1.71
C ARG A 454 -9.84 18.41 2.78
N THR A 455 -10.84 19.24 3.04
CA THR A 455 -11.95 18.92 3.97
C THR A 455 -13.33 19.11 3.33
N GLU A 456 -13.38 19.55 2.08
CA GLU A 456 -14.60 19.79 1.32
C GLU A 456 -14.62 18.92 0.05
N PHE A 457 -15.78 18.31 -0.18
CA PHE A 457 -15.99 17.30 -1.22
C PHE A 457 -17.38 17.48 -1.83
N GLN A 458 -17.52 17.13 -3.11
CA GLN A 458 -18.82 17.13 -3.80
C GLN A 458 -19.72 15.99 -3.30
N ASP A 459 -19.13 14.84 -2.99
CA ASP A 459 -19.79 13.66 -2.42
C ASP A 459 -19.12 13.29 -1.08
N SER A 460 -19.88 12.67 -0.19
CA SER A 460 -19.46 12.19 1.13
C SER A 460 -19.07 10.71 1.16
N LEU A 461 -19.20 10.03 0.02
CA LEU A 461 -18.97 8.60 -0.12
C LEU A 461 -17.61 8.34 -0.74
N PHE A 462 -16.79 7.58 -0.03
CA PHE A 462 -15.47 7.16 -0.47
C PHE A 462 -15.41 5.64 -0.45
N TYR A 463 -14.99 5.07 -1.58
CA TYR A 463 -14.73 3.65 -1.75
C TYR A 463 -13.44 3.21 -1.03
N ASP A 464 -12.45 4.10 -0.96
CA ASP A 464 -11.18 3.86 -0.25
C ASP A 464 -10.93 4.91 0.84
N ILE A 465 -9.98 5.83 0.62
CA ILE A 465 -9.59 6.87 1.59
C ILE A 465 -9.93 8.26 1.08
N SER A 466 -10.10 9.21 2.00
CA SER A 466 -10.46 10.61 1.70
C SER A 466 -9.29 11.59 1.83
N ALA A 467 -8.13 11.16 2.37
CA ALA A 467 -6.93 11.99 2.48
C ALA A 467 -5.63 11.17 2.55
N TRP A 468 -4.52 11.77 2.11
CA TRP A 468 -3.18 11.15 2.06
C TRP A 468 -2.03 12.16 2.06
N THR A 469 -2.20 13.33 2.69
CA THR A 469 -1.17 14.39 2.76
C THR A 469 0.17 13.84 3.28
N TYR A 470 1.18 13.71 2.42
CA TYR A 470 2.39 12.95 2.75
C TYR A 470 3.25 13.58 3.84
N PRO A 471 3.49 14.90 3.88
CA PRO A 471 4.21 15.49 5.00
C PRO A 471 3.61 15.18 6.37
N MET A 472 2.28 15.08 6.46
CA MET A 472 1.58 14.66 7.68
C MET A 472 1.81 13.17 7.98
N ALA A 473 1.71 12.31 6.96
CA ALA A 473 1.96 10.87 7.10
C ALA A 473 3.39 10.55 7.56
N PHE A 474 4.36 11.39 7.19
CA PHE A 474 5.76 11.27 7.60
C PHE A 474 6.09 12.11 8.86
N ASN A 475 5.13 12.87 9.39
CA ASN A 475 5.30 13.78 10.53
C ASN A 475 6.49 14.75 10.34
N LEU A 476 6.54 15.39 9.17
CA LEU A 476 7.60 16.32 8.78
C LEU A 476 7.14 17.76 8.89
N ASP A 477 8.09 18.64 9.20
CA ASP A 477 7.92 20.07 8.99
C ASP A 477 7.83 20.31 7.48
N TYR A 478 6.83 21.06 7.03
CA TYR A 478 6.65 21.36 5.61
C TYR A 478 5.96 22.69 5.36
N MET A 479 6.21 23.29 4.21
CA MET A 479 5.62 24.56 3.80
C MET A 479 5.53 24.68 2.28
N ALA A 480 4.50 25.38 1.80
CA ALA A 480 4.49 25.87 0.43
C ALA A 480 5.32 27.16 0.32
N LEU A 481 6.09 27.28 -0.77
CA LEU A 481 6.97 28.41 -1.05
C LEU A 481 6.43 29.22 -2.23
N ASN A 482 6.44 30.55 -2.10
CA ASN A 482 6.20 31.45 -3.23
C ASN A 482 7.51 31.73 -4.01
N SER A 483 7.41 32.36 -5.19
CA SER A 483 8.59 32.65 -6.03
C SER A 483 9.67 33.45 -5.31
N ARG A 484 9.29 34.38 -4.43
CA ARG A 484 10.25 35.22 -3.71
C ARG A 484 11.10 34.40 -2.75
N ILE A 485 10.48 33.47 -2.02
CA ILE A 485 11.18 32.61 -1.06
C ILE A 485 12.01 31.56 -1.80
N LEU A 486 11.46 30.94 -2.84
CA LEU A 486 12.16 29.93 -3.64
C LEU A 486 13.47 30.48 -4.23
N ASN A 487 13.46 31.71 -4.75
CA ASN A 487 14.65 32.34 -5.32
C ASN A 487 15.76 32.66 -4.31
N LEU A 488 15.47 32.60 -3.01
CA LEU A 488 16.47 32.77 -1.95
C LEU A 488 17.14 31.45 -1.55
N ALA A 489 16.57 30.30 -1.92
CA ALA A 489 17.11 29.00 -1.56
C ALA A 489 18.27 28.62 -2.49
N SER A 490 19.43 28.33 -1.90
CA SER A 490 20.55 27.70 -2.59
C SER A 490 20.37 26.19 -2.58
N VAL A 491 20.19 25.58 -3.75
CA VAL A 491 19.77 24.17 -3.88
C VAL A 491 20.61 23.37 -4.88
N GLU A 492 20.52 22.03 -4.79
CA GLU A 492 21.11 21.07 -5.73
C GLU A 492 20.10 19.99 -6.13
N GLU A 493 20.01 19.65 -7.42
CA GLU A 493 19.12 18.58 -7.90
C GLU A 493 19.64 17.21 -7.44
N ILE A 494 18.76 16.41 -6.85
CA ILE A 494 19.07 15.06 -6.38
C ILE A 494 18.94 14.09 -7.54
N SER A 495 19.96 13.26 -7.75
CA SER A 495 19.88 12.12 -8.65
C SER A 495 19.41 10.87 -7.92
N LYS A 496 18.39 10.21 -8.47
CA LYS A 496 17.86 8.93 -7.97
C LYS A 496 18.95 7.84 -7.84
N ASP A 497 19.93 7.82 -8.74
CA ASP A 497 20.96 6.77 -8.76
C ASP A 497 21.98 6.89 -7.62
N ASN A 498 22.13 8.09 -7.04
CA ASN A 498 23.08 8.37 -5.97
C ASN A 498 22.39 8.84 -4.68
N PHE A 499 21.07 8.68 -4.57
CA PHE A 499 20.32 9.09 -3.39
C PHE A 499 20.27 7.97 -2.36
N SER A 500 20.99 8.13 -1.27
CA SER A 500 21.06 7.17 -0.17
C SER A 500 21.13 7.87 1.17
N LEU A 501 20.56 7.25 2.20
CA LEU A 501 20.71 7.71 3.58
C LEU A 501 22.17 7.58 4.03
N ALA A 502 22.68 8.58 4.73
CA ALA A 502 24.04 8.55 5.26
C ALA A 502 24.20 7.43 6.31
N PRO A 503 25.34 6.71 6.33
CA PRO A 503 25.61 5.74 7.38
C PRO A 503 25.82 6.45 8.72
N GLY A 504 25.33 5.83 9.79
CA GLY A 504 25.59 6.29 11.15
C GLY A 504 27.02 5.99 11.59
N GLN A 505 27.48 6.69 12.61
CA GLN A 505 28.85 6.63 13.11
C GLN A 505 28.92 6.54 14.64
N VAL A 506 30.08 6.12 15.15
CA VAL A 506 30.40 6.24 16.58
C VAL A 506 31.27 7.48 16.78
N ILE A 507 30.78 8.44 17.55
CA ILE A 507 31.46 9.71 17.83
C ILE A 507 32.20 9.56 19.17
N GLY A 508 33.51 9.34 19.10
CA GLY A 508 34.39 9.16 20.26
C GLY A 508 35.45 8.08 20.01
N GLU A 509 36.03 7.55 21.09
CA GLU A 509 37.08 6.53 21.03
C GLU A 509 36.73 5.30 21.88
N ALA A 510 37.36 4.16 21.58
CA ALA A 510 37.27 2.95 22.38
C ALA A 510 37.70 3.21 23.84
N GLY A 511 37.05 2.54 24.79
CA GLY A 511 37.35 2.67 26.22
C GLY A 511 36.66 3.86 26.90
N ALA A 512 35.70 4.53 26.23
CA ALA A 512 34.81 5.50 26.85
C ALA A 512 34.10 4.94 28.09
N TYR A 513 33.73 5.82 29.03
CA TYR A 513 33.01 5.42 30.26
C TYR A 513 31.70 4.70 29.93
N GLN A 514 30.97 5.22 28.93
CA GLN A 514 29.73 4.65 28.42
C GLN A 514 29.48 5.17 26.99
N TYR A 515 28.53 4.60 26.25
CA TYR A 515 28.03 5.16 24.99
C TYR A 515 26.54 5.46 25.07
N ALA A 516 26.06 6.43 24.30
CA ALA A 516 24.66 6.83 24.24
C ALA A 516 24.18 7.06 22.80
N MET A 517 22.96 6.65 22.51
CA MET A 517 22.28 6.80 21.24
C MET A 517 20.93 7.48 21.49
N GLU A 518 20.66 8.58 20.81
CA GLU A 518 19.36 9.25 20.90
C GLU A 518 18.26 8.35 20.32
N TRP A 519 17.01 8.60 20.72
CA TRP A 519 15.85 7.85 20.22
C TRP A 519 15.08 8.60 19.13
N THR A 520 15.59 9.77 18.72
CA THR A 520 14.97 10.67 17.74
C THR A 520 15.07 10.14 16.31
N ASP A 521 16.12 9.39 15.98
CA ASP A 521 16.25 8.80 14.64
C ASP A 521 15.21 7.70 14.40
N TYR A 522 14.66 7.64 13.18
CA TYR A 522 13.66 6.64 12.79
C TYR A 522 14.13 5.21 13.07
N TYR A 523 15.40 4.91 12.78
CA TYR A 523 15.98 3.57 12.88
C TYR A 523 16.60 3.25 14.25
N SER A 524 16.43 4.11 15.26
CA SER A 524 16.85 3.82 16.64
C SER A 524 16.34 2.45 17.18
N PRO A 525 15.09 2.01 16.89
CA PRO A 525 14.63 0.68 17.30
C PRO A 525 15.42 -0.47 16.67
N LYS A 526 15.86 -0.33 15.42
CA LYS A 526 16.72 -1.32 14.73
C LYS A 526 18.05 -1.46 15.47
N ALA A 527 18.71 -0.34 15.74
CA ALA A 527 19.98 -0.34 16.45
C ALA A 527 19.85 -0.91 17.86
N ALA A 528 18.82 -0.51 18.62
CA ALA A 528 18.58 -1.04 19.97
C ALA A 528 18.32 -2.54 19.97
N TYR A 529 17.58 -3.08 18.98
CA TYR A 529 17.41 -4.52 18.86
C TYR A 529 18.75 -5.23 18.63
N LYS A 530 19.55 -4.77 17.67
CA LYS A 530 20.88 -5.36 17.37
C LYS A 530 21.81 -5.33 18.58
N LEU A 531 21.81 -4.24 19.35
CA LEU A 531 22.59 -4.14 20.58
C LEU A 531 22.16 -5.18 21.63
N LEU A 532 20.85 -5.37 21.80
CA LEU A 532 20.31 -6.39 22.71
C LEU A 532 20.57 -7.81 22.23
N GLU A 533 20.56 -8.05 20.91
CA GLU A 533 20.86 -9.35 20.30
C GLU A 533 22.32 -9.76 20.51
N GLU A 534 23.26 -8.82 20.43
CA GLU A 534 24.68 -9.04 20.77
C GLU A 534 24.91 -9.26 22.28
N GLY A 535 23.87 -9.15 23.10
CA GLY A 535 23.93 -9.34 24.54
C GLY A 535 24.54 -8.15 25.29
N PHE A 536 24.68 -6.99 24.65
CA PHE A 536 25.11 -5.77 25.33
C PHE A 536 24.06 -5.32 26.34
N ARG A 537 24.52 -4.63 27.38
CA ARG A 537 23.63 -4.05 28.37
C ARG A 537 23.09 -2.74 27.82
N VAL A 538 21.80 -2.75 27.51
CA VAL A 538 21.07 -1.59 26.98
C VAL A 538 20.15 -1.06 28.07
N ARG A 539 20.21 0.26 28.31
CA ARG A 539 19.42 0.96 29.31
C ARG A 539 18.76 2.18 28.66
N VAL A 540 17.61 2.61 29.18
CA VAL A 540 16.91 3.81 28.71
C VAL A 540 16.95 4.90 29.78
N ALA A 541 17.28 6.12 29.37
CA ALA A 541 17.15 7.32 30.19
C ALA A 541 15.72 7.86 30.12
N ASN A 542 14.98 7.82 31.23
CA ASN A 542 13.60 8.32 31.30
C ASN A 542 13.54 9.83 31.54
N ALA A 543 14.67 10.52 31.70
CA ALA A 543 14.80 11.95 31.90
C ALA A 543 16.00 12.50 31.11
N PRO A 544 15.95 13.76 30.65
CA PRO A 544 17.03 14.35 29.87
C PRO A 544 18.29 14.57 30.72
N PHE A 545 19.43 14.62 30.06
CA PHE A 545 20.72 14.94 30.65
C PHE A 545 21.66 15.56 29.61
N SER A 546 22.74 16.18 30.08
CA SER A 546 23.82 16.63 29.21
C SER A 546 25.20 16.35 29.73
N THR A 547 26.08 16.06 28.78
CA THR A 547 27.50 15.77 29.01
C THR A 547 28.26 17.06 29.35
N PRO A 548 29.39 16.98 30.08
CA PRO A 548 30.25 18.15 30.32
C PRO A 548 30.71 18.85 29.03
N GLU A 549 30.80 18.10 27.92
CA GLU A 549 31.14 18.60 26.59
C GLU A 549 29.99 19.33 25.90
N GLY A 550 28.80 19.37 26.50
CA GLY A 550 27.63 20.13 26.04
C GLY A 550 26.70 19.39 25.08
N LYS A 551 26.92 18.08 24.82
CA LYS A 551 25.93 17.25 24.10
C LYS A 551 24.73 16.98 25.02
N GLU A 552 23.56 17.38 24.55
CA GLU A 552 22.25 17.15 25.19
C GLU A 552 21.67 15.82 24.72
N PHE A 553 20.93 15.15 25.61
CA PHE A 553 20.25 13.89 25.34
C PHE A 553 18.82 13.92 25.86
N GLY A 554 17.86 13.61 24.97
CA GLY A 554 16.44 13.59 25.27
C GLY A 554 15.97 12.37 26.06
N ARG A 555 14.67 12.35 26.40
CA ARG A 555 14.02 11.16 26.98
C ARG A 555 13.98 10.02 25.96
N GLY A 556 14.21 8.80 26.43
CA GLY A 556 14.32 7.61 25.58
C GLY A 556 15.74 7.32 25.12
N THR A 557 16.71 8.21 25.38
CA THR A 557 18.12 7.98 25.05
C THR A 557 18.57 6.62 25.56
N ILE A 558 19.17 5.85 24.67
CA ILE A 558 19.67 4.52 24.91
C ILE A 558 21.12 4.61 25.38
N LEU A 559 21.37 4.11 26.58
CA LEU A 559 22.69 4.01 27.18
C LEU A 559 23.21 2.58 26.99
N ILE A 560 24.44 2.45 26.50
CA ILE A 560 25.00 1.20 26.00
C ILE A 560 26.29 0.88 26.75
N ASP A 561 26.34 -0.29 27.37
CA ASP A 561 27.55 -0.85 27.98
C ASP A 561 27.82 -2.24 27.42
N LYS A 562 29.08 -2.64 27.33
CA LYS A 562 29.46 -4.01 26.94
C LYS A 562 28.92 -5.10 27.86
N GLY A 563 28.43 -4.76 29.06
CA GLY A 563 27.88 -5.71 30.02
C GLY A 563 28.86 -6.82 30.39
N GLU A 564 28.36 -8.06 30.48
CA GLU A 564 29.15 -9.26 30.79
C GLU A 564 29.57 -10.05 29.54
N THR A 565 29.51 -9.45 28.35
CA THR A 565 29.80 -10.11 27.06
C THR A 565 31.26 -10.57 26.88
N GLY A 566 32.16 -10.19 27.78
CA GLY A 566 33.60 -10.50 27.70
C GLY A 566 34.35 -9.75 26.59
N HIS A 567 33.71 -8.81 25.90
CA HIS A 567 34.35 -8.03 24.84
C HIS A 567 35.46 -7.11 25.40
N SER A 568 36.57 -7.00 24.65
CA SER A 568 37.53 -5.92 24.86
C SER A 568 36.92 -4.58 24.44
N ASP A 569 37.47 -3.46 24.93
CA ASP A 569 36.94 -2.13 24.58
C ASP A 569 37.01 -1.87 23.07
N GLN A 570 38.07 -2.36 22.42
CA GLN A 570 38.22 -2.24 20.96
C GLN A 570 37.19 -3.08 20.19
N ALA A 571 36.96 -4.33 20.62
CA ALA A 571 35.99 -5.21 19.96
C ALA A 571 34.56 -4.69 20.15
N PHE A 572 34.24 -4.18 21.35
CA PHE A 572 32.97 -3.53 21.62
C PHE A 572 32.77 -2.29 20.74
N PHE A 573 33.76 -1.40 20.66
CA PHE A 573 33.71 -0.20 19.82
C PHE A 573 33.48 -0.55 18.34
N GLN A 574 34.23 -1.51 17.79
CA GLN A 574 34.05 -1.97 16.40
C GLN A 574 32.64 -2.51 16.14
N LYS A 575 32.03 -3.14 17.14
CA LYS A 575 30.67 -3.64 17.03
C LYS A 575 29.64 -2.51 17.05
N LEU A 576 29.87 -1.47 17.85
CA LEU A 576 29.07 -0.25 17.81
C LEU A 576 29.17 0.44 16.45
N GLU A 577 30.36 0.53 15.85
CA GLU A 577 30.57 1.09 14.51
C GLU A 577 29.81 0.29 13.44
N GLU A 578 29.81 -1.03 13.54
CA GLU A 578 29.04 -1.89 12.65
C GLU A 578 27.53 -1.60 12.76
N ILE A 579 27.00 -1.56 13.99
CA ILE A 579 25.57 -1.36 14.25
C ILE A 579 25.13 0.05 13.83
N ALA A 580 25.89 1.09 14.18
CA ALA A 580 25.65 2.47 13.79
C ALA A 580 25.55 2.61 12.26
N ARG A 581 26.51 2.05 11.53
CA ARG A 581 26.52 2.06 10.06
C ARG A 581 25.32 1.33 9.45
N GLN A 582 24.99 0.14 9.95
CA GLN A 582 23.88 -0.67 9.43
C GLN A 582 22.49 -0.10 9.74
N SER A 583 22.40 0.72 10.79
CA SER A 583 21.14 1.24 11.30
C SER A 583 20.98 2.74 11.06
N THR A 584 21.95 3.39 10.41
CA THR A 584 21.94 4.83 10.10
C THR A 584 21.61 5.70 11.31
N VAL A 585 22.24 5.39 12.45
CA VAL A 585 22.10 6.15 13.70
C VAL A 585 23.46 6.45 14.31
N ASP A 586 23.58 7.59 14.96
CA ASP A 586 24.81 8.01 15.60
C ASP A 586 24.87 7.57 17.07
N ILE A 587 26.04 7.10 17.49
CA ILE A 587 26.32 6.66 18.85
C ILE A 587 27.45 7.51 19.43
N HIS A 588 27.19 8.18 20.54
CA HIS A 588 28.15 9.09 21.17
C HIS A 588 28.85 8.44 22.37
N ALA A 589 30.15 8.57 22.45
CA ALA A 589 30.90 8.27 23.66
C ALA A 589 30.59 9.28 24.77
N ILE A 590 30.43 8.78 25.99
CA ILE A 590 30.30 9.56 27.22
C ILE A 590 31.59 9.36 28.03
N SER A 591 32.21 10.47 28.43
CA SER A 591 33.51 10.50 29.13
C SER A 591 33.39 10.27 30.65
N THR A 592 32.24 10.57 31.25
CA THR A 592 32.03 10.52 32.70
C THR A 592 30.56 10.26 33.07
N GLY A 593 30.35 9.67 34.25
CA GLY A 593 29.01 9.51 34.82
C GLY A 593 28.41 10.79 35.45
N TYR A 594 29.19 11.87 35.53
CA TYR A 594 28.81 13.15 36.11
C TYR A 594 28.29 14.11 35.01
N THR A 595 26.97 14.23 34.92
CA THR A 595 26.26 14.97 33.88
C THR A 595 25.35 16.03 34.51
N SER A 596 24.91 17.01 33.70
CA SER A 596 23.81 17.89 34.10
C SER A 596 22.48 17.17 33.90
N GLY A 597 21.48 17.43 34.74
CA GLY A 597 20.23 16.66 34.75
C GLY A 597 20.38 15.35 35.54
N ILE A 598 20.10 14.20 34.92
CA ILE A 598 20.34 12.90 35.56
C ILE A 598 21.76 12.39 35.33
N ASN A 599 22.39 11.84 36.37
CA ASN A 599 23.69 11.15 36.28
C ASN A 599 23.55 9.72 35.73
N MET A 600 24.62 9.13 35.21
CA MET A 600 24.60 7.78 34.57
C MET A 600 24.27 6.61 35.52
N GLY A 601 24.23 6.88 36.83
CA GLY A 601 23.76 5.96 37.88
C GLY A 601 22.39 6.32 38.47
N SER A 602 21.63 7.22 37.83
CA SER A 602 20.34 7.71 38.33
C SER A 602 19.27 6.62 38.39
N THR A 603 18.34 6.75 39.35
CA THR A 603 17.13 5.91 39.44
C THR A 603 16.14 6.15 38.31
N PHE A 604 16.35 7.18 37.48
CA PHE A 604 15.58 7.44 36.26
C PHE A 604 16.10 6.66 35.04
N ILE A 605 17.06 5.75 35.21
CA ILE A 605 17.57 4.87 34.16
C ILE A 605 17.03 3.46 34.38
N SER A 606 16.38 2.91 33.35
CA SER A 606 15.82 1.55 33.37
C SER A 606 16.66 0.63 32.48
N VAL A 607 16.82 -0.64 32.87
CA VAL A 607 17.38 -1.66 31.98
C VAL A 607 16.30 -2.09 31.00
N LEU A 608 16.65 -2.31 29.73
CA LEU A 608 15.74 -2.84 28.73
C LEU A 608 15.97 -4.33 28.56
N ASP A 609 14.89 -5.11 28.62
CA ASP A 609 14.90 -6.49 28.16
C ASP A 609 14.76 -6.53 26.63
N LYS A 610 15.37 -7.56 26.02
CA LYS A 610 15.24 -7.82 24.59
C LYS A 610 13.77 -8.12 24.24
N PRO A 611 13.20 -7.45 23.23
CA PRO A 611 11.87 -7.80 22.74
C PRO A 611 11.84 -9.20 22.12
N GLU A 612 11.00 -10.08 22.67
CA GLU A 612 10.62 -11.37 22.12
C GLU A 612 9.14 -11.27 21.72
N VAL A 613 8.90 -11.07 20.41
CA VAL A 613 7.62 -10.59 19.87
C VAL A 613 6.84 -11.71 19.17
N ALA A 614 5.57 -11.86 19.52
CA ALA A 614 4.61 -12.66 18.78
C ALA A 614 3.51 -11.78 18.17
N LEU A 615 3.26 -11.93 16.87
CA LEU A 615 2.14 -11.32 16.16
C LEU A 615 1.05 -12.38 15.96
N LEU A 616 -0.15 -12.16 16.47
CA LEU A 616 -1.26 -13.08 16.24
C LEU A 616 -1.68 -13.04 14.77
N VAL A 617 -1.89 -14.22 14.20
CA VAL A 617 -2.26 -14.45 12.80
C VAL A 617 -3.33 -15.54 12.68
N ASP A 618 -3.84 -15.77 11.46
CA ASP A 618 -4.85 -16.78 11.13
C ASP A 618 -6.25 -16.50 11.72
N GLY A 619 -7.20 -17.39 11.44
CA GLY A 619 -8.60 -17.33 11.88
C GLY A 619 -9.28 -16.02 11.46
N GLY A 620 -9.74 -15.25 12.44
CA GLY A 620 -10.41 -13.97 12.23
C GLY A 620 -9.51 -12.72 12.21
N VAL A 621 -8.18 -12.85 12.28
CA VAL A 621 -7.25 -11.71 12.24
C VAL A 621 -7.27 -11.04 10.87
N ASP A 622 -7.29 -9.70 10.84
CA ASP A 622 -7.16 -8.94 9.60
C ASP A 622 -5.75 -9.09 9.03
N SER A 623 -5.65 -9.66 7.82
CA SER A 623 -4.36 -9.93 7.20
C SER A 623 -3.63 -8.67 6.74
N TYR A 624 -4.35 -7.58 6.45
CA TYR A 624 -3.70 -6.35 6.00
C TYR A 624 -2.97 -5.68 7.16
N GLU A 625 -3.63 -5.50 8.31
CA GLU A 625 -2.98 -4.90 9.48
C GLU A 625 -1.87 -5.81 10.05
N ALA A 626 -2.08 -7.13 10.06
CA ALA A 626 -1.01 -8.06 10.41
C ALA A 626 0.19 -7.94 9.45
N GLY A 627 -0.07 -7.79 8.15
CA GLY A 627 0.94 -7.60 7.12
C GLY A 627 1.73 -6.29 7.29
N GLU A 628 1.04 -5.20 7.62
CA GLU A 628 1.64 -3.90 7.91
C GLU A 628 2.62 -3.97 9.10
N ILE A 629 2.21 -4.64 10.18
CA ILE A 629 3.05 -4.85 11.36
C ILE A 629 4.25 -5.75 11.01
N TRP A 630 4.01 -6.86 10.31
CA TRP A 630 5.08 -7.79 9.92
C TRP A 630 6.12 -7.09 9.05
N HIS A 631 5.69 -6.37 8.01
CA HIS A 631 6.58 -5.61 7.15
C HIS A 631 7.37 -4.54 7.91
N LEU A 632 6.73 -3.82 8.84
CA LEU A 632 7.44 -2.82 9.65
C LEU A 632 8.59 -3.45 10.43
N LEU A 633 8.29 -4.53 11.16
CA LEU A 633 9.28 -5.20 12.02
C LEU A 633 10.38 -5.84 11.17
N ASP A 634 10.02 -6.56 10.12
CA ASP A 634 10.95 -7.34 9.32
C ASP A 634 11.77 -6.47 8.34
N GLN A 635 11.12 -5.61 7.54
CA GLN A 635 11.79 -4.87 6.48
C GLN A 635 12.44 -3.55 6.94
N ARG A 636 11.86 -2.87 7.94
CA ARG A 636 12.40 -1.57 8.38
C ARG A 636 13.30 -1.70 9.59
N TYR A 637 12.87 -2.47 10.58
CA TYR A 637 13.59 -2.59 11.84
C TYR A 637 14.47 -3.84 11.96
N GLU A 638 14.40 -4.76 10.99
CA GLU A 638 15.13 -6.04 11.01
C GLU A 638 14.94 -6.79 12.35
N LEU A 639 13.72 -6.73 12.89
CA LEU A 639 13.32 -7.34 14.15
C LEU A 639 12.56 -8.65 13.87
N PRO A 640 13.08 -9.81 14.29
CA PRO A 640 12.39 -11.09 14.17
C PRO A 640 11.04 -11.10 14.92
N VAL A 641 9.97 -11.44 14.21
CA VAL A 641 8.62 -11.60 14.77
C VAL A 641 8.13 -13.03 14.57
N THR A 642 7.57 -13.62 15.62
CA THR A 642 6.88 -14.91 15.48
C THR A 642 5.45 -14.67 15.03
N LEU A 643 5.12 -15.08 13.80
CA LEU A 643 3.73 -15.17 13.34
C LEU A 643 3.07 -16.35 14.07
N LEU A 644 2.24 -16.06 15.08
CA LEU A 644 1.62 -17.04 15.97
C LEU A 644 0.15 -17.27 15.59
N PRO A 645 -0.21 -18.42 15.00
CA PRO A 645 -1.61 -18.73 14.70
C PRO A 645 -2.48 -18.74 15.97
N MET A 646 -3.69 -18.19 15.88
CA MET A 646 -4.59 -18.07 17.03
C MET A 646 -4.88 -19.40 17.72
N ASP A 647 -4.99 -20.50 16.96
CA ASP A 647 -5.29 -21.85 17.49
C ASP A 647 -4.12 -22.44 18.32
N ARG A 648 -2.93 -21.84 18.25
CA ARG A 648 -1.74 -22.23 19.03
C ARG A 648 -1.62 -21.47 20.35
N VAL A 649 -2.44 -20.45 20.58
CA VAL A 649 -2.37 -19.63 21.78
C VAL A 649 -2.74 -20.45 23.01
N SER A 650 -1.77 -20.64 23.90
CA SER A 650 -1.91 -21.31 25.19
C SER A 650 -0.83 -20.79 26.13
N SER A 651 -1.02 -20.92 27.45
CA SER A 651 -0.06 -20.43 28.44
C SER A 651 1.37 -20.92 28.17
N SER A 652 1.58 -22.21 27.94
CA SER A 652 2.92 -22.76 27.69
C SER A 652 3.58 -22.25 26.39
N VAL A 653 2.79 -21.87 25.39
CA VAL A 653 3.32 -21.36 24.11
C VAL A 653 3.70 -19.89 24.23
N ILE A 654 2.85 -19.08 24.86
CA ILE A 654 3.04 -17.63 24.92
C ILE A 654 4.09 -17.18 25.95
N ASP A 655 4.47 -18.05 26.90
CA ASP A 655 5.49 -17.78 27.93
C ASP A 655 6.88 -17.46 27.38
N ARG A 656 7.14 -17.76 26.11
CA ARG A 656 8.41 -17.43 25.44
C ARG A 656 8.52 -15.96 25.00
N TYR A 657 7.41 -15.23 25.01
CA TYR A 657 7.33 -13.86 24.53
C TYR A 657 7.07 -12.90 25.69
N ASN A 658 7.61 -11.68 25.59
CA ASN A 658 7.28 -10.56 26.49
C ASN A 658 6.41 -9.49 25.78
N PHE A 659 6.22 -9.61 24.46
CA PHE A 659 5.30 -8.80 23.67
C PHE A 659 4.39 -9.65 22.79
N ILE A 660 3.09 -9.34 22.81
CA ILE A 660 2.09 -9.90 21.89
C ILE A 660 1.41 -8.75 21.18
N LEU A 661 1.30 -8.87 19.86
CA LEU A 661 0.65 -7.91 18.98
C LEU A 661 -0.67 -8.51 18.47
N MET A 662 -1.77 -7.79 18.68
CA MET A 662 -3.12 -8.17 18.26
C MET A 662 -3.68 -7.09 17.30
N PRO A 663 -3.54 -7.28 15.98
CA PRO A 663 -4.13 -6.39 14.97
C PRO A 663 -5.67 -6.35 15.05
N ASP A 664 -6.33 -5.51 14.25
CA ASP A 664 -7.78 -5.64 14.07
C ASP A 664 -8.18 -7.06 13.62
N GLY A 665 -9.39 -7.47 13.96
CA GLY A 665 -9.90 -8.81 13.66
C GLY A 665 -10.89 -9.36 14.68
N ARG A 666 -11.30 -10.60 14.46
CA ARG A 666 -12.22 -11.35 15.33
C ARG A 666 -11.44 -12.41 16.11
N TYR A 667 -11.47 -12.32 17.43
CA TYR A 667 -10.66 -13.14 18.34
C TYR A 667 -11.47 -14.18 19.13
N ASN A 668 -12.74 -14.41 18.76
CA ASN A 668 -13.63 -15.31 19.50
C ASN A 668 -13.13 -16.77 19.55
N GLU A 669 -12.31 -17.18 18.58
CA GLU A 669 -11.71 -18.53 18.52
C GLU A 669 -10.76 -18.82 19.69
N LEU A 670 -10.16 -17.79 20.30
CA LEU A 670 -9.34 -17.95 21.50
C LEU A 670 -10.15 -18.50 22.69
N GLY A 671 -11.46 -18.24 22.73
CA GLY A 671 -12.36 -18.68 23.78
C GLY A 671 -11.91 -18.25 25.19
N LYS A 672 -12.47 -18.93 26.21
CA LYS A 672 -12.15 -18.63 27.62
C LYS A 672 -10.73 -19.03 28.00
N SER A 673 -10.21 -20.12 27.45
CA SER A 673 -8.85 -20.59 27.73
C SER A 673 -7.79 -19.64 27.20
N GLY A 674 -7.96 -19.12 25.97
CA GLY A 674 -7.06 -18.12 25.41
C GLY A 674 -7.15 -16.80 26.16
N ALA A 675 -8.36 -16.37 26.56
CA ALA A 675 -8.54 -15.18 27.40
C ALA A 675 -7.80 -15.30 28.75
N GLU A 676 -7.94 -16.43 29.45
CA GLU A 676 -7.23 -16.65 30.72
C GLU A 676 -5.70 -16.72 30.53
N ALA A 677 -5.24 -17.38 29.46
CA ALA A 677 -3.83 -17.45 29.12
C ALA A 677 -3.24 -16.05 28.89
N ILE A 678 -3.90 -15.23 28.06
CA ILE A 678 -3.48 -13.85 27.78
C ILE A 678 -3.53 -13.01 29.05
N LYS A 679 -4.62 -13.07 29.83
CA LYS A 679 -4.76 -12.31 31.09
C LYS A 679 -3.66 -12.64 32.09
N THR A 680 -3.38 -13.92 32.31
CA THR A 680 -2.28 -14.39 33.17
C THR A 680 -0.93 -13.96 32.63
N TRP A 681 -0.72 -14.04 31.31
CA TRP A 681 0.52 -13.60 30.67
C TRP A 681 0.78 -12.11 30.83
N VAL A 682 -0.21 -11.24 30.57
CA VAL A 682 -0.06 -9.80 30.81
C VAL A 682 0.16 -9.53 32.30
N SER A 683 -0.59 -10.19 33.18
CA SER A 683 -0.49 -10.00 34.64
C SER A 683 0.90 -10.25 35.23
N ARG A 684 1.77 -11.01 34.54
CA ARG A 684 3.15 -11.29 34.96
C ARG A 684 4.16 -10.19 34.60
N GLY A 685 3.76 -9.11 33.95
CA GLY A 685 4.65 -8.01 33.60
C GLY A 685 4.76 -7.72 32.10
N ASN A 686 4.20 -8.58 31.26
CA ASN A 686 4.33 -8.49 29.82
C ASN A 686 3.46 -7.36 29.22
N THR A 687 3.71 -7.02 27.96
CA THR A 687 2.99 -5.94 27.25
C THR A 687 2.21 -6.48 26.07
N LEU A 688 0.91 -6.23 26.07
CA LEU A 688 0.01 -6.53 24.96
C LEU A 688 -0.25 -5.26 24.16
N VAL A 689 -0.16 -5.32 22.84
CA VAL A 689 -0.50 -4.21 21.94
C VAL A 689 -1.72 -4.61 21.11
N ALA A 690 -2.75 -3.79 21.08
CA ALA A 690 -4.00 -4.16 20.40
C ALA A 690 -4.69 -2.98 19.68
N LYS A 691 -5.41 -3.30 18.60
CA LYS A 691 -6.26 -2.37 17.83
C LYS A 691 -7.63 -2.98 17.53
N GLY A 692 -8.65 -2.13 17.34
CA GLY A 692 -9.88 -2.54 16.66
C GLY A 692 -10.69 -3.61 17.40
N GLY A 693 -11.06 -4.67 16.69
CA GLY A 693 -11.75 -5.85 17.20
C GLY A 693 -10.97 -6.60 18.29
N ALA A 694 -9.63 -6.54 18.31
CA ALA A 694 -8.86 -7.04 19.44
C ALA A 694 -9.19 -6.28 20.72
N LEU A 695 -9.26 -4.95 20.66
CA LEU A 695 -9.63 -4.13 21.83
C LEU A 695 -11.04 -4.43 22.33
N ARG A 696 -12.00 -4.60 21.42
CA ARG A 696 -13.35 -5.01 21.78
C ARG A 696 -13.36 -6.37 22.48
N TRP A 697 -12.60 -7.34 21.97
CA TRP A 697 -12.51 -8.67 22.55
C TRP A 697 -11.83 -8.64 23.94
N LEU A 698 -10.77 -7.84 24.12
CA LEU A 698 -10.07 -7.68 25.40
C LEU A 698 -10.98 -7.04 26.47
N ALA A 699 -11.76 -6.02 26.09
CA ALA A 699 -12.73 -5.39 26.97
C ALA A 699 -13.87 -6.36 27.34
N GLN A 700 -14.45 -7.06 26.35
CA GLN A 700 -15.51 -8.05 26.56
C GLN A 700 -15.07 -9.26 27.40
N SER A 701 -13.79 -9.62 27.32
CA SER A 701 -13.19 -10.72 28.09
C SER A 701 -12.69 -10.27 29.47
N GLU A 702 -12.93 -9.01 29.86
CA GLU A 702 -12.51 -8.43 31.15
C GLU A 702 -10.99 -8.56 31.38
N ILE A 703 -10.20 -8.41 30.31
CA ILE A 703 -8.74 -8.43 30.35
C ILE A 703 -8.21 -7.01 30.60
N ALA A 704 -8.80 -6.00 29.95
CA ALA A 704 -8.44 -4.59 30.10
C ALA A 704 -9.69 -3.72 30.25
N ASP A 705 -9.62 -2.71 31.14
CA ASP A 705 -10.69 -1.71 31.32
C ASP A 705 -10.56 -0.63 30.23
N ILE A 706 -11.15 -0.92 29.07
CA ILE A 706 -11.20 -0.02 27.91
C ILE A 706 -12.65 0.23 27.56
N LYS A 707 -13.03 1.50 27.48
CA LYS A 707 -14.40 1.93 27.16
C LYS A 707 -14.45 2.58 25.80
N PHE A 708 -15.62 2.48 25.17
CA PHE A 708 -15.85 3.00 23.84
C PHE A 708 -17.01 3.97 23.87
N ARG A 709 -16.88 5.09 23.15
CA ARG A 709 -17.95 6.07 22.99
C ARG A 709 -18.96 5.57 21.97
N SER A 710 -20.24 5.61 22.32
CA SER A 710 -21.32 5.48 21.36
C SER A 710 -21.65 6.85 20.77
N VAL A 711 -21.73 6.91 19.44
CA VAL A 711 -22.31 8.06 18.75
C VAL A 711 -23.82 7.85 18.68
N ASP A 712 -24.59 8.80 19.21
CA ASP A 712 -26.04 8.73 19.18
C ASP A 712 -26.57 8.78 17.75
N ASN A 713 -27.60 7.99 17.50
CA ASN A 713 -28.34 8.02 16.25
C ASN A 713 -29.70 8.68 16.51
N ASP A 714 -29.75 10.00 16.33
CA ASP A 714 -30.95 10.83 16.48
C ASP A 714 -32.11 10.41 15.57
N GLU A 715 -31.86 9.46 14.67
CA GLU A 715 -32.80 9.00 13.63
C GLU A 715 -33.52 7.70 14.02
N LYS A 716 -33.33 7.19 15.25
CA LYS A 716 -34.00 5.98 15.74
C LYS A 716 -35.52 6.12 15.68
N GLY A 717 -36.18 5.19 14.99
CA GLY A 717 -37.65 5.13 14.87
C GLY A 717 -38.24 6.05 13.79
N LEU A 718 -37.42 6.81 13.06
CA LEU A 718 -37.87 7.60 11.92
C LEU A 718 -37.95 6.73 10.65
N GLN A 719 -39.03 6.87 9.89
CA GLN A 719 -39.12 6.32 8.55
C GLN A 719 -38.32 7.20 7.59
N LYS A 720 -37.46 6.58 6.77
CA LYS A 720 -36.71 7.23 5.69
C LYS A 720 -37.00 6.55 4.35
N PRO A 721 -36.85 7.25 3.22
CA PRO A 721 -36.86 6.61 1.91
C PRO A 721 -35.84 5.46 1.87
N TYR A 722 -36.24 4.33 1.28
CA TYR A 722 -35.37 3.15 1.20
C TYR A 722 -34.13 3.42 0.34
N GLU A 723 -34.30 4.16 -0.76
CA GLU A 723 -33.25 4.46 -1.74
C GLU A 723 -32.04 5.17 -1.12
N ILE A 724 -32.24 6.02 -0.11
CA ILE A 724 -31.14 6.77 0.52
C ILE A 724 -30.37 5.95 1.56
N PHE A 725 -30.78 4.72 1.87
CA PHE A 725 -30.17 3.94 2.95
C PHE A 725 -28.66 3.74 2.73
N ARG A 726 -28.26 3.36 1.51
CA ARG A 726 -26.85 3.11 1.18
C ARG A 726 -26.01 4.37 1.36
N ASP A 727 -26.49 5.49 0.82
CA ASP A 727 -25.75 6.75 0.84
C ASP A 727 -25.72 7.35 2.26
N ALA A 728 -26.84 7.34 2.97
CA ALA A 728 -26.92 7.84 4.35
C ALA A 728 -26.10 7.03 5.36
N THR A 729 -25.91 5.72 5.12
CA THR A 729 -25.07 4.87 5.98
C THR A 729 -23.60 4.94 5.56
N GLY A 730 -23.33 4.91 4.26
CA GLY A 730 -21.97 5.05 3.73
C GLY A 730 -21.34 6.39 4.10
N ALA A 731 -22.11 7.49 4.08
CA ALA A 731 -21.64 8.82 4.45
C ALA A 731 -21.21 8.90 5.92
N LYS A 732 -21.60 7.95 6.77
CA LYS A 732 -21.18 7.90 8.18
C LYS A 732 -19.91 7.08 8.40
N VAL A 733 -19.32 6.49 7.36
CA VAL A 733 -18.08 5.70 7.44
C VAL A 733 -16.88 6.64 7.47
N THR A 734 -15.99 6.48 8.45
CA THR A 734 -14.67 7.13 8.44
C THR A 734 -13.70 6.21 7.69
N GLY A 735 -13.66 6.31 6.36
CA GLY A 735 -12.93 5.38 5.48
C GLY A 735 -11.41 5.60 5.39
N GLY A 736 -10.91 6.73 5.88
CA GLY A 736 -9.50 7.09 5.79
C GLY A 736 -9.33 8.60 5.82
N ALA A 737 -9.04 9.15 7.00
CA ALA A 737 -8.83 10.59 7.20
C ALA A 737 -7.67 10.83 8.19
N ILE A 738 -7.11 12.03 8.12
CA ILE A 738 -5.96 12.46 8.93
C ILE A 738 -6.45 13.31 10.08
N PHE A 739 -5.99 13.00 11.29
CA PHE A 739 -6.42 13.64 12.52
C PHE A 739 -5.27 14.30 13.28
N ASN A 740 -5.55 15.44 13.90
CA ASN A 740 -4.69 16.14 14.83
C ASN A 740 -4.78 15.49 16.22
N ALA A 741 -3.62 15.20 16.82
CA ALA A 741 -3.52 14.68 18.17
C ALA A 741 -2.39 15.35 18.95
N THR A 742 -2.50 15.32 20.28
CA THR A 742 -1.51 15.84 21.24
C THR A 742 -0.88 14.68 22.02
N LEU A 743 0.43 14.52 21.86
CA LEU A 743 1.30 13.52 22.46
C LEU A 743 1.94 14.05 23.74
N ASP A 744 1.90 13.27 24.82
CA ASP A 744 2.71 13.53 26.01
C ASP A 744 4.15 13.04 25.79
N LEU A 745 5.05 13.98 25.52
CA LEU A 745 6.49 13.73 25.32
C LEU A 745 7.21 13.20 26.57
N THR A 746 6.58 13.29 27.75
CA THR A 746 7.14 12.76 29.00
C THR A 746 6.75 11.32 29.27
N HIS A 747 5.70 10.82 28.62
CA HIS A 747 5.28 9.43 28.68
C HIS A 747 6.20 8.55 27.80
N PRO A 748 6.57 7.32 28.19
CA PRO A 748 7.47 6.48 27.38
C PRO A 748 7.02 6.22 25.94
N ILE A 749 5.71 6.23 25.69
CA ILE A 749 5.13 6.17 24.34
C ILE A 749 5.52 7.38 23.47
N GLY A 750 5.77 8.56 24.06
CA GLY A 750 6.16 9.78 23.35
C GLY A 750 7.67 9.99 23.23
N TYR A 751 8.51 9.08 23.70
CA TYR A 751 9.96 9.24 23.62
C TYR A 751 10.47 9.32 22.18
N GLY A 752 11.49 10.16 21.96
CA GLY A 752 12.07 10.41 20.63
C GLY A 752 11.21 11.26 19.69
N TYR A 753 10.19 11.95 20.19
CA TYR A 753 9.45 12.99 19.47
C TYR A 753 9.81 14.38 20.02
N ALA A 754 10.01 15.34 19.12
CA ALA A 754 10.33 16.73 19.45
C ALA A 754 9.08 17.58 19.73
N ASP A 755 7.99 17.30 19.01
CA ASP A 755 6.73 18.05 19.06
C ASP A 755 5.63 17.17 19.64
N SER A 756 4.84 17.78 20.53
CA SER A 756 3.61 17.19 21.06
C SER A 756 2.50 17.11 20.01
N THR A 757 2.53 17.92 18.96
CA THR A 757 1.54 17.85 17.87
C THR A 757 1.93 16.76 16.89
N ILE A 758 1.00 15.87 16.58
CA ILE A 758 1.20 14.79 15.63
C ILE A 758 -0.07 14.51 14.83
N HIS A 759 0.10 13.96 13.64
CA HIS A 759 -0.99 13.48 12.80
C HIS A 759 -1.14 11.96 12.85
N THR A 760 -2.37 11.48 12.98
CA THR A 760 -2.69 10.04 12.95
C THR A 760 -3.68 9.72 11.83
N PHE A 761 -3.69 8.46 11.39
CA PHE A 761 -4.56 7.99 10.32
C PHE A 761 -5.64 7.05 10.83
N ARG A 762 -6.89 7.38 10.52
CA ARG A 762 -8.05 6.63 10.97
C ARG A 762 -8.89 6.13 9.80
N ASN A 763 -9.26 4.86 9.87
CA ASN A 763 -10.03 4.13 8.87
C ASN A 763 -11.21 3.32 9.47
N ASP A 764 -11.66 3.67 10.67
CA ASP A 764 -12.81 3.02 11.32
C ASP A 764 -13.59 3.97 12.27
N ASN A 765 -14.74 3.49 12.75
CA ASN A 765 -15.62 4.19 13.70
C ASN A 765 -15.55 3.62 15.14
N LEU A 766 -14.41 3.04 15.57
CA LEU A 766 -14.22 2.56 16.95
C LEU A 766 -13.64 3.65 17.86
N PHE A 767 -14.50 4.46 18.45
CA PHE A 767 -14.08 5.59 19.29
C PHE A 767 -13.71 5.15 20.71
N VAL A 768 -12.44 5.28 21.09
CA VAL A 768 -11.95 4.93 22.43
C VAL A 768 -12.18 6.10 23.39
N GLU A 769 -12.85 5.82 24.51
CA GLU A 769 -13.04 6.80 25.57
C GLU A 769 -11.72 6.99 26.35
N PRO A 770 -11.31 8.23 26.65
CA PRO A 770 -10.16 8.49 27.52
C PRO A 770 -10.30 7.81 28.87
N SER A 771 -9.18 7.34 29.40
CA SER A 771 -9.11 6.75 30.73
C SER A 771 -9.40 7.83 31.76
N THR A 772 -10.10 7.44 32.83
CA THR A 772 -10.31 8.32 33.99
C THR A 772 -9.01 8.59 34.73
N ASN A 773 -7.99 7.73 34.56
CA ASN A 773 -6.63 8.04 34.98
C ASN A 773 -6.00 8.97 33.91
N PRO A 774 -5.71 10.24 34.24
CA PRO A 774 -5.19 11.20 33.27
C PRO A 774 -3.80 10.81 32.72
N TYR A 775 -3.03 10.00 33.45
CA TYR A 775 -1.69 9.57 33.04
C TYR A 775 -1.69 8.35 32.10
N ALA A 776 -2.86 7.75 31.88
CA ALA A 776 -3.04 6.58 31.03
C ALA A 776 -3.40 6.92 29.57
N ASN A 777 -3.39 8.21 29.19
CA ASN A 777 -3.79 8.70 27.86
C ASN A 777 -2.60 9.40 27.16
N PRO A 778 -1.56 8.66 26.73
CA PRO A 778 -0.36 9.28 26.15
C PRO A 778 -0.59 10.04 24.84
N LEU A 779 -1.65 9.72 24.09
CA LEU A 779 -2.00 10.42 22.87
C LEU A 779 -3.52 10.61 22.79
N VAL A 780 -3.95 11.87 22.67
CA VAL A 780 -5.35 12.27 22.68
C VAL A 780 -5.64 13.15 21.46
N TYR A 781 -6.78 12.95 20.80
CA TYR A 781 -7.21 13.86 19.73
C TYR A 781 -7.40 15.28 20.27
N THR A 782 -7.15 16.28 19.41
CA THR A 782 -7.45 17.67 19.77
C THR A 782 -8.96 17.94 19.79
N ASN A 783 -9.32 19.16 20.19
CA ASN A 783 -10.69 19.63 20.14
C ASN A 783 -11.21 19.85 18.70
N GLU A 784 -10.31 20.12 17.76
CA GLU A 784 -10.59 20.24 16.32
C GLU A 784 -9.78 19.15 15.59
N PRO A 785 -10.25 17.90 15.64
CA PRO A 785 -9.40 16.76 15.37
C PRO A 785 -9.19 16.54 13.87
N LEU A 786 -10.04 17.03 12.96
CA LEU A 786 -9.88 16.79 11.52
C LEU A 786 -8.75 17.65 10.94
N ALA A 787 -7.70 17.03 10.43
CA ALA A 787 -6.59 17.72 9.74
C ALA A 787 -6.79 17.73 8.22
N SER A 788 -7.19 16.58 7.65
CA SER A 788 -7.44 16.39 6.22
C SER A 788 -8.36 15.19 6.04
N GLY A 789 -9.23 15.23 5.03
CA GLY A 789 -10.17 14.17 4.71
C GLY A 789 -11.60 14.48 5.11
N TYR A 790 -12.45 13.47 5.00
CA TYR A 790 -13.87 13.55 5.31
C TYR A 790 -14.18 12.94 6.68
N LEU A 791 -14.95 13.67 7.49
CA LEU A 791 -15.54 13.19 8.73
C LEU A 791 -17.00 13.60 8.77
N HIS A 792 -17.89 12.61 8.88
CA HIS A 792 -19.31 12.89 9.06
C HIS A 792 -19.55 13.66 10.37
N PRO A 793 -20.36 14.73 10.40
CA PRO A 793 -20.60 15.53 11.60
C PRO A 793 -21.10 14.72 12.81
N SER A 794 -21.89 13.65 12.59
CA SER A 794 -22.33 12.79 13.69
C SER A 794 -21.17 12.07 14.39
N ASN A 795 -20.05 11.81 13.71
CA ASN A 795 -18.92 11.07 14.29
C ASN A 795 -18.00 11.98 15.10
N LEU A 796 -18.06 13.30 14.89
CA LEU A 796 -17.18 14.27 15.57
C LEU A 796 -17.21 14.13 17.11
N PRO A 797 -18.38 14.03 17.79
CA PRO A 797 -18.42 13.82 19.24
C PRO A 797 -17.74 12.52 19.71
N GLY A 798 -17.66 11.50 18.85
CA GLY A 798 -16.94 10.27 19.13
C GLY A 798 -15.42 10.49 19.22
N ILE A 799 -14.88 11.29 18.29
CA ILE A 799 -13.43 11.50 18.12
C ILE A 799 -12.89 12.62 19.02
N GLN A 800 -13.61 13.73 19.13
CA GLN A 800 -13.15 14.95 19.78
C GLN A 800 -12.69 14.69 21.22
N ASN A 801 -11.45 15.07 21.56
CA ASN A 801 -10.83 14.79 22.87
C ASN A 801 -10.89 13.29 23.27
N GLY A 802 -10.94 12.38 22.29
CA GLY A 802 -10.91 10.93 22.49
C GLY A 802 -9.48 10.40 22.59
N SER A 803 -9.31 9.19 23.11
CA SER A 803 -7.99 8.59 23.20
C SER A 803 -7.57 8.02 21.85
N VAL A 804 -6.38 8.39 21.37
CA VAL A 804 -5.74 7.70 20.24
C VAL A 804 -4.92 6.52 20.74
N ILE A 805 -4.19 6.74 21.84
CA ILE A 805 -3.46 5.71 22.56
C ILE A 805 -3.90 5.75 24.02
N GLN A 806 -4.26 4.60 24.56
CA GLN A 806 -4.58 4.41 25.97
C GLN A 806 -3.74 3.26 26.53
N VAL A 807 -3.31 3.36 27.79
CA VAL A 807 -2.57 2.29 28.47
C VAL A 807 -3.34 1.79 29.67
N ALA A 808 -3.76 0.53 29.65
CA ALA A 808 -4.49 -0.12 30.73
C ALA A 808 -3.58 -1.08 31.51
N GLY A 809 -3.49 -0.91 32.82
CA GLY A 809 -2.72 -1.81 33.70
C GLY A 809 -3.44 -3.13 33.95
N VAL A 810 -2.74 -4.25 33.84
CA VAL A 810 -3.28 -5.58 34.14
C VAL A 810 -2.24 -6.34 34.96
N GLY A 811 -2.51 -6.52 36.25
CA GLY A 811 -1.52 -7.07 37.18
C GLY A 811 -0.21 -6.29 37.13
N GLY A 812 0.93 -6.96 36.95
CA GLY A 812 2.23 -6.33 36.77
C GLY A 812 2.51 -5.80 35.35
N GLY A 813 1.69 -6.15 34.35
CA GLY A 813 1.88 -5.75 32.96
C GLY A 813 0.81 -4.77 32.49
N ARG A 814 0.67 -4.66 31.17
CA ARG A 814 -0.19 -3.64 30.55
C ARG A 814 -0.68 -4.00 29.15
N VAL A 815 -1.78 -3.35 28.77
CA VAL A 815 -2.32 -3.32 27.42
C VAL A 815 -2.16 -1.92 26.86
N VAL A 816 -1.48 -1.78 25.72
CA VAL A 816 -1.40 -0.54 24.94
C VAL A 816 -2.44 -0.61 23.83
N ALA A 817 -3.45 0.24 23.93
CA ALA A 817 -4.59 0.27 23.04
C ALA A 817 -4.44 1.38 22.00
N PHE A 818 -4.45 1.01 20.72
CA PHE A 818 -4.42 1.93 19.59
C PHE A 818 -5.82 2.06 18.97
N ALA A 819 -6.35 3.28 18.94
CA ALA A 819 -7.61 3.60 18.27
C ALA A 819 -7.44 3.77 16.75
N ASP A 820 -6.24 4.10 16.29
CA ASP A 820 -5.88 4.38 14.90
C ASP A 820 -4.84 3.39 14.38
N ASN A 821 -4.70 3.31 13.07
CA ASN A 821 -3.67 2.47 12.45
C ASN A 821 -2.33 3.23 12.42
N MET A 822 -1.36 2.78 13.23
CA MET A 822 -0.03 3.40 13.32
C MET A 822 0.90 3.04 12.16
N ASN A 823 0.54 2.03 11.35
CA ASN A 823 1.42 1.40 10.36
C ASN A 823 0.80 1.39 8.96
N PHE A 824 -0.22 2.23 8.75
CA PHE A 824 -1.10 2.19 7.58
C PHE A 824 -0.33 2.15 6.26
N ARG A 825 -0.56 1.07 5.51
CA ARG A 825 -0.08 0.80 4.13
C ARG A 825 1.40 1.13 3.91
N ALA A 826 2.23 0.95 4.93
CA ALA A 826 3.65 1.25 4.95
C ALA A 826 4.01 2.74 4.74
N PHE A 827 3.17 3.61 4.22
CA PHE A 827 3.55 5.02 3.99
C PHE A 827 3.34 5.92 5.21
N TRP A 828 2.75 5.42 6.29
CA TRP A 828 2.56 6.19 7.52
C TRP A 828 3.78 6.12 8.45
N PHE A 829 4.88 6.78 8.09
CA PHE A 829 6.14 6.76 8.84
C PHE A 829 6.05 7.48 10.20
N GLY A 830 5.23 8.53 10.27
CA GLY A 830 5.20 9.47 11.39
C GLY A 830 4.80 8.87 12.73
N THR A 831 4.00 7.79 12.73
CA THR A 831 3.53 7.13 13.96
C THR A 831 4.12 5.74 14.19
N ASN A 832 4.97 5.22 13.28
CA ASN A 832 5.60 3.90 13.48
C ASN A 832 6.42 3.86 14.78
N LYS A 833 7.06 4.97 15.15
CA LYS A 833 7.84 5.04 16.40
C LYS A 833 6.94 4.92 17.64
N LEU A 834 5.69 5.41 17.62
CA LEU A 834 4.75 5.17 18.73
C LEU A 834 4.51 3.66 18.93
N TYR A 835 4.41 2.91 17.82
CA TYR A 835 4.28 1.45 17.85
C TYR A 835 5.56 0.79 18.39
N MET A 836 6.74 1.24 17.96
CA MET A 836 8.02 0.75 18.49
C MET A 836 8.25 1.13 19.96
N ASN A 837 7.76 2.28 20.41
CA ASN A 837 7.81 2.70 21.80
C ASN A 837 6.96 1.78 22.67
N ALA A 838 5.83 1.26 22.17
CA ALA A 838 5.07 0.24 22.87
C ALA A 838 5.87 -1.07 23.05
N ILE A 839 6.64 -1.48 22.04
CA ILE A 839 7.49 -2.69 22.07
C ILE A 839 8.72 -2.49 22.95
N PHE A 840 9.46 -1.39 22.83
CA PHE A 840 10.70 -1.21 23.60
C PHE A 840 10.45 -0.67 24.99
N PHE A 841 9.54 0.30 25.11
CA PHE A 841 9.33 1.07 26.35
C PHE A 841 8.05 0.71 27.09
N GLY A 842 7.20 -0.18 26.55
CA GLY A 842 6.07 -0.74 27.29
C GLY A 842 6.49 -1.24 28.66
N GLN A 843 7.59 -2.01 28.72
CA GLN A 843 8.15 -2.54 29.97
C GLN A 843 8.52 -1.49 31.02
N VAL A 844 8.88 -0.26 30.61
CA VAL A 844 9.30 0.82 31.53
C VAL A 844 8.18 1.81 31.89
N ILE A 845 6.97 1.66 31.33
CA ILE A 845 5.81 2.43 31.77
C ILE A 845 5.54 2.13 33.25
N ASN A 846 5.44 3.19 34.05
CA ASN A 846 5.23 3.07 35.49
C ASN A 846 3.83 2.50 35.78
N GLY A 847 3.74 1.37 36.47
CA GLY A 847 2.44 0.74 36.77
C GLY A 847 1.47 1.60 37.60
N GLY A 848 1.95 2.66 38.26
CA GLY A 848 1.11 3.66 38.94
C GLY A 848 0.41 4.63 37.98
N THR A 849 0.87 4.77 36.74
CA THR A 849 0.23 5.65 35.73
C THR A 849 -0.82 4.92 34.89
N THR A 850 -0.96 3.60 35.07
CA THR A 850 -1.83 2.75 34.25
C THR A 850 -3.05 2.21 35.00
N ARG A 851 -3.18 2.48 36.30
CA ARG A 851 -4.20 1.90 37.20
C ARG A 851 -5.19 2.91 37.73
#